data_AF-A0A954LS04-F1
#
_entry.id   AF-A0A954LS04-F1
#
_cell.length_a   1.000
_cell.length_b   1.000
_cell.length_c   1.000
_cell.angle_alpha   90.00
_cell.angle_beta   90.00
_cell.angle_gamma   90.00
#
_symmetry.space_group_name_H-M   'P 1'
#
loop_
_entity.id
_entity.type
_entity.pdbx_description
1 polymer ?
#
loop_
_entity_poly.entity_id
_entity_poly.type
_entity_poly.pdbx_seq_one_letter_code
_entity_poly.pdbx_strand_id
1 'polypeptide(L)'
;MRITCKKCGTELELPDGTQTDDVVRCGNCGKGIRVTLRPSRKRVAAPVGGDVPEPKRRGGRGVMAIVALLVLGGVGYAIFQNDGLDVAAVKEAVQNKLTGNPEASDVNASGDDDLATQVAALFEERCHSCHGEGGSDEGGFNFVLRLDKLTEDDAYVTANDPENSYLFARIEDAEMPPPGEGEPFSDVEIELVRTWIESGAAPVGGATEGPEPVSNDELLFAMRENLQTVDEADRQNTRYFTLTHLYNAGLSQDEMETYRLAMSKLLNSLSWQPDLVVPERIGEEESLLRVNLANLGWDADTWDAIVDTDPYATVVSTPDGLAIRDLTGTDVPNVRADWFVSRASRAPLYYDILEIPEQFDDLLTRPEIQVNVDRNIAGDQVVRAAFVESGVSDNNRMIERHAFQHGGFWVSYDFASSTDQQNVLEHPLGPDGNDAFDHDGGEIIWNLPNGMQAYMLVDGDGNRIDKGPLDIVADDKQADRAVVCGLSCMSCHANGMIRKQDEVRPTVLANRDAYPQADRILRQYPDADVINGVLDEDTERFEGALKDLGFDRLTDTSEPVFHMAKRFEQAVDRSLAAAEFGVSEEQFVSLLDETPKVARVLGPLKLPNGKVKRKQFLAEFKSAAKAFGFGEAFGVSPTADVPDANIADAGDVTATDGNVPTAPAANNTPAQPKGPPDDLPPAEFADNATQPTAPGSTEAIPVEPPPALIHQWINTDGKPMLNGYFLQITRTGDVQIGVVDRNWSIETTEGDTQEFVGSFMSFYKDPGQPTMVRIEADLGQILNYVDFPIDAFCEDDKVYLANLEEHVRYANFYKKRLRSFTLPWDEISPADQRYVYEVVAAIQQGRYGPVAGAPAEPPIGDAIPAGPPQQPLAGQSNVPAGAPPGTDPTPPVANPTAPAPVTPVTAPGPEPPSVPVSQLPPQSGNEPIKEPPAPATAPVPPSFDY
;
A
#
# COMPACT_ATOMS: atom_id res chain seq x y z
N MET A 1 -5.34 -46.76 14.69
CA MET A 1 -4.94 -45.36 15.02
C MET A 1 -6.09 -44.43 14.64
N ARG A 2 -6.15 -43.20 15.16
CA ARG A 2 -7.17 -42.20 14.77
C ARG A 2 -6.54 -41.01 14.06
N ILE A 3 -7.25 -40.45 13.10
CA ILE A 3 -6.93 -39.18 12.43
C ILE A 3 -8.19 -38.33 12.26
N THR A 4 -8.07 -37.02 12.32
CA THR A 4 -9.19 -36.09 12.16
C THR A 4 -9.24 -35.57 10.72
N CYS A 5 -10.39 -35.63 10.07
CA CYS A 5 -10.55 -35.10 8.72
C CYS A 5 -10.51 -33.56 8.73
N LYS A 6 -9.39 -32.96 8.29
CA LYS A 6 -9.19 -31.50 8.21
C LYS A 6 -10.29 -30.73 7.45
N LYS A 7 -11.10 -31.39 6.59
CA LYS A 7 -12.23 -30.75 5.88
C LYS A 7 -13.52 -30.65 6.70
N CYS A 8 -13.75 -31.52 7.70
CA CYS A 8 -15.06 -31.62 8.37
C CYS A 8 -15.02 -32.11 9.83
N GLY A 9 -13.87 -32.04 10.50
CA GLY A 9 -13.69 -32.36 11.93
C GLY A 9 -13.97 -33.82 12.33
N THR A 10 -14.32 -34.70 11.38
CA THR A 10 -14.75 -36.07 11.67
C THR A 10 -13.55 -36.95 11.99
N GLU A 11 -13.52 -37.57 13.18
CA GLU A 11 -12.56 -38.63 13.50
C GLU A 11 -12.74 -39.84 12.58
N LEU A 12 -11.63 -40.45 12.18
CA LEU A 12 -11.56 -41.65 11.35
C LEU A 12 -10.60 -42.64 12.00
N GLU A 13 -11.06 -43.88 12.22
CA GLU A 13 -10.18 -44.97 12.63
C GLU A 13 -9.50 -45.58 11.39
N LEU A 14 -8.17 -45.57 11.41
CA LEU A 14 -7.34 -46.17 10.37
C LEU A 14 -7.38 -47.71 10.48
N PRO A 15 -7.67 -48.44 9.39
CA PRO A 15 -7.64 -49.90 9.36
C PRO A 15 -6.31 -50.50 9.81
N ASP A 16 -6.37 -51.66 10.47
CA ASP A 16 -5.17 -52.40 10.84
C ASP A 16 -4.36 -52.80 9.59
N GLY A 17 -3.09 -52.40 9.56
CA GLY A 17 -2.18 -52.64 8.43
C GLY A 17 -2.05 -51.47 7.44
N THR A 18 -2.74 -50.34 7.65
CA THR A 18 -2.50 -49.09 6.90
C THR A 18 -1.02 -48.70 6.96
N GLN A 19 -0.46 -48.27 5.82
CA GLN A 19 0.93 -47.85 5.66
C GLN A 19 1.03 -46.34 5.40
N THR A 20 2.26 -45.83 5.29
CA THR A 20 2.50 -44.49 4.75
C THR A 20 2.10 -44.45 3.27
N ASP A 21 1.56 -43.30 2.86
CA ASP A 21 1.01 -42.97 1.53
C ASP A 21 -0.32 -43.65 1.13
N ASP A 22 -0.87 -44.53 1.97
CA ASP A 22 -2.25 -45.02 1.82
C ASP A 22 -3.27 -43.87 1.85
N VAL A 23 -4.29 -43.92 0.99
CA VAL A 23 -5.34 -42.89 0.90
C VAL A 23 -6.66 -43.38 1.47
N VAL A 24 -6.98 -42.96 2.70
CA VAL A 24 -8.25 -43.28 3.38
C VAL A 24 -9.29 -42.20 3.07
N ARG A 25 -10.47 -42.58 2.58
CA ARG A 25 -11.57 -41.64 2.34
C ARG A 25 -12.36 -41.37 3.61
N CYS A 26 -12.63 -40.09 3.89
CA CYS A 26 -13.56 -39.70 4.95
C CYS A 26 -14.98 -40.15 4.59
N GLY A 27 -15.60 -40.96 5.45
CA GLY A 27 -16.98 -41.45 5.25
C GLY A 27 -18.07 -40.37 5.31
N ASN A 28 -17.74 -39.17 5.79
CA ASN A 28 -18.66 -38.03 5.89
C ASN A 28 -18.57 -37.10 4.66
N CYS A 29 -17.36 -36.59 4.33
CA CYS A 29 -17.17 -35.61 3.25
C CYS A 29 -16.51 -36.16 1.97
N GLY A 30 -16.22 -37.46 1.88
CA GLY A 30 -15.67 -38.14 0.68
C GLY A 30 -14.21 -37.83 0.30
N LYS A 31 -13.60 -36.79 0.89
CA LYS A 31 -12.20 -36.38 0.68
C LYS A 31 -11.26 -37.54 1.04
N GLY A 32 -10.33 -37.85 0.13
CA GLY A 32 -9.21 -38.75 0.42
C GLY A 32 -8.16 -38.05 1.28
N ILE A 33 -7.68 -38.75 2.30
CA ILE A 33 -6.61 -38.31 3.21
C ILE A 33 -5.45 -39.28 3.03
N ARG A 34 -4.30 -38.77 2.59
CA ARG A 34 -3.05 -39.54 2.54
C ARG A 34 -2.53 -39.69 3.98
N VAL A 35 -2.18 -40.91 4.37
CA VAL A 35 -1.71 -41.26 5.71
C VAL A 35 -0.19 -41.22 5.75
N THR A 36 0.40 -40.62 6.79
CA THR A 36 1.86 -40.61 6.99
C THR A 36 2.20 -41.13 8.38
N LEU A 37 2.84 -42.29 8.45
CA LEU A 37 3.22 -42.93 9.72
C LEU A 37 4.71 -42.67 10.02
N ARG A 38 5.01 -41.78 10.98
CA ARG A 38 6.36 -41.61 11.51
C ARG A 38 6.77 -42.84 12.35
N PRO A 39 7.97 -43.44 12.18
CA PRO A 39 8.41 -44.56 13.01
C PRO A 39 8.68 -44.13 14.46
N SER A 40 8.06 -44.79 15.44
CA SER A 40 8.36 -44.52 16.85
C SER A 40 9.72 -45.09 17.26
N ARG A 41 10.64 -44.20 17.70
CA ARG A 41 11.93 -44.61 18.28
C ARG A 41 11.70 -45.33 19.61
N LYS A 42 11.73 -46.67 19.59
CA LYS A 42 11.67 -47.49 20.81
C LYS A 42 12.86 -47.16 21.73
N ARG A 43 12.59 -46.77 22.98
CA ARG A 43 13.62 -46.79 24.05
C ARG A 43 14.16 -48.22 24.17
N VAL A 44 15.46 -48.40 23.94
CA VAL A 44 16.13 -49.70 24.08
C VAL A 44 16.58 -49.88 25.53
N ALA A 45 15.94 -50.79 26.25
CA ALA A 45 16.44 -51.25 27.55
C ALA A 45 17.64 -52.19 27.37
N ALA A 46 18.69 -52.03 28.17
CA ALA A 46 19.92 -52.80 28.03
C ALA A 46 19.77 -54.27 28.48
N PRO A 47 20.31 -55.25 27.73
CA PRO A 47 20.34 -56.65 28.13
C PRO A 47 21.50 -56.94 29.11
N VAL A 48 21.32 -57.93 30.00
CA VAL A 48 22.30 -58.30 31.03
C VAL A 48 22.99 -59.64 30.71
N GLY A 49 24.31 -59.61 30.56
CA GLY A 49 25.21 -60.77 30.72
C GLY A 49 25.48 -61.62 29.46
N GLY A 50 26.74 -62.07 29.30
CA GLY A 50 27.17 -63.03 28.26
C GLY A 50 28.67 -62.93 27.92
N ASP A 51 29.46 -63.95 28.24
CA ASP A 51 30.93 -63.93 28.23
C ASP A 51 31.63 -64.14 26.86
N VAL A 52 32.75 -63.40 26.64
CA VAL A 52 34.13 -63.86 26.25
C VAL A 52 34.28 -64.76 25.00
N PRO A 53 35.14 -64.42 23.98
CA PRO A 53 36.59 -64.34 24.21
C PRO A 53 37.48 -63.32 23.43
N GLU A 54 38.54 -62.90 24.12
CA GLU A 54 39.85 -62.37 23.61
C GLU A 54 40.62 -63.45 22.78
N PRO A 55 41.82 -63.23 22.16
CA PRO A 55 42.78 -62.12 22.36
C PRO A 55 43.51 -61.57 21.09
N LYS A 56 44.14 -60.37 21.24
CA LYS A 56 45.62 -60.22 21.21
C LYS A 56 46.11 -58.82 21.56
N ARG A 57 47.20 -58.77 22.36
CA ARG A 57 47.73 -57.55 22.99
C ARG A 57 49.01 -57.02 22.34
N ARG A 58 49.17 -55.69 22.32
CA ARG A 58 50.41 -54.90 22.57
C ARG A 58 50.01 -53.40 22.58
N GLY A 59 50.37 -52.57 23.55
CA GLY A 59 51.00 -52.83 24.86
C GLY A 59 51.78 -51.62 25.39
N GLY A 60 51.20 -50.80 26.27
CA GLY A 60 51.82 -49.63 26.90
C GLY A 60 51.17 -49.30 28.25
N ARG A 61 51.88 -48.63 29.17
CA ARG A 61 51.46 -48.28 30.54
C ARG A 61 51.62 -46.78 30.77
N GLY A 62 50.79 -46.16 31.63
CA GLY A 62 51.12 -44.82 32.14
C GLY A 62 50.06 -44.07 32.95
N VAL A 63 49.80 -44.50 34.20
CA VAL A 63 49.44 -43.70 35.40
C VAL A 63 48.50 -42.47 35.27
N MET A 64 47.43 -42.49 36.06
CA MET A 64 46.57 -41.35 36.37
C MET A 64 47.12 -40.49 37.54
N ALA A 65 46.80 -39.19 37.51
CA ALA A 65 46.67 -38.24 38.64
C ALA A 65 47.90 -37.56 39.31
N ILE A 66 47.59 -36.37 39.83
CA ILE A 66 48.30 -35.48 40.78
C ILE A 66 49.60 -34.78 40.32
N VAL A 67 49.54 -33.46 40.06
CA VAL A 67 50.01 -32.37 40.97
C VAL A 67 49.86 -30.97 40.30
N ALA A 68 49.05 -30.11 40.95
CA ALA A 68 49.11 -28.63 41.08
C ALA A 68 49.41 -27.66 39.90
N LEU A 69 48.56 -26.61 39.84
CA LEU A 69 48.90 -25.17 39.78
C LEU A 69 50.30 -24.74 39.31
N LEU A 70 50.36 -23.90 38.27
CA LEU A 70 50.97 -22.55 38.34
C LEU A 70 50.64 -21.69 37.09
N VAL A 71 49.56 -20.90 37.18
CA VAL A 71 49.56 -19.41 37.19
C VAL A 71 50.46 -18.64 36.18
N LEU A 72 49.81 -17.68 35.48
CA LEU A 72 50.32 -16.53 34.68
C LEU A 72 50.81 -16.77 33.23
N GLY A 73 50.39 -15.85 32.33
CA GLY A 73 50.77 -15.84 30.90
C GLY A 73 50.39 -14.57 30.11
N GLY A 74 49.33 -13.84 30.49
CA GLY A 74 48.80 -12.68 29.74
C GLY A 74 47.85 -13.08 28.60
N VAL A 75 46.97 -12.22 28.09
CA VAL A 75 46.70 -10.79 28.39
C VAL A 75 45.21 -10.62 28.66
N GLY A 76 44.83 -9.68 29.52
CA GLY A 76 43.46 -9.16 29.56
C GLY A 76 43.47 -7.67 29.90
N TYR A 77 42.43 -6.93 29.48
CA TYR A 77 41.87 -5.74 30.15
C TYR A 77 40.68 -5.16 29.35
N ALA A 78 39.47 -5.72 29.47
CA ALA A 78 38.21 -5.09 29.00
C ALA A 78 36.90 -5.76 29.47
N ILE A 79 36.91 -6.82 30.29
CA ILE A 79 35.68 -7.53 30.73
C ILE A 79 35.54 -7.40 32.24
N PHE A 80 34.65 -6.50 32.70
CA PHE A 80 34.20 -6.43 34.10
C PHE A 80 32.98 -5.48 34.28
N GLN A 81 31.79 -5.90 33.80
CA GLN A 81 30.45 -5.62 34.36
C GLN A 81 29.33 -6.11 33.42
N ASN A 82 29.07 -7.42 33.46
CA ASN A 82 27.75 -8.02 33.64
C ASN A 82 27.97 -9.53 33.79
N ASP A 83 27.43 -10.12 34.85
CA ASP A 83 27.61 -11.55 35.14
C ASP A 83 26.47 -12.35 34.51
N GLY A 84 26.79 -13.17 33.52
CA GLY A 84 25.81 -14.04 32.86
C GLY A 84 25.52 -15.32 33.65
N LEU A 85 24.24 -15.59 33.91
CA LEU A 85 23.64 -16.87 34.34
C LEU A 85 24.41 -17.66 35.42
N ASP A 86 24.06 -17.46 36.69
CA ASP A 86 24.47 -18.38 37.76
C ASP A 86 23.69 -19.70 37.67
N VAL A 87 24.24 -20.63 36.89
CA VAL A 87 23.76 -22.00 36.71
C VAL A 87 23.68 -22.80 38.02
N ALA A 88 24.36 -22.38 39.10
CA ALA A 88 24.18 -22.98 40.43
C ALA A 88 22.91 -22.45 41.13
N ALA A 89 22.67 -21.14 41.08
CA ALA A 89 21.46 -20.51 41.64
C ALA A 89 20.18 -21.05 40.98
N VAL A 90 20.14 -21.14 39.64
CA VAL A 90 18.99 -21.72 38.90
C VAL A 90 18.74 -23.16 39.35
N LYS A 91 19.78 -23.98 39.48
CA LYS A 91 19.65 -25.38 39.94
C LYS A 91 19.21 -25.48 41.39
N GLU A 92 19.66 -24.59 42.28
CA GLU A 92 19.21 -24.56 43.67
C GLU A 92 17.74 -24.11 43.78
N ALA A 93 17.29 -23.14 42.98
CA ALA A 93 15.89 -22.73 42.92
C ALA A 93 14.97 -23.87 42.45
N VAL A 94 15.30 -24.55 41.35
CA VAL A 94 14.56 -25.71 40.84
C VAL A 94 14.53 -26.85 41.88
N GLN A 95 15.68 -27.16 42.50
CA GLN A 95 15.78 -28.20 43.54
C GLN A 95 14.93 -27.88 44.79
N ASN A 96 14.81 -26.60 45.16
CA ASN A 96 13.96 -26.15 46.27
C ASN A 96 12.46 -26.18 45.93
N LYS A 97 12.06 -25.77 44.71
CA LYS A 97 10.67 -25.87 44.21
C LYS A 97 10.21 -27.33 44.17
N LEU A 98 11.08 -28.24 43.69
CA LEU A 98 10.85 -29.70 43.64
C LEU A 98 10.78 -30.40 45.00
N THR A 99 11.24 -29.78 46.10
CA THR A 99 11.27 -30.41 47.44
C THR A 99 10.18 -29.92 48.39
N GLY A 100 9.35 -28.96 47.98
CA GLY A 100 8.04 -28.69 48.58
C GLY A 100 8.06 -28.12 50.00
N ASN A 101 8.94 -27.16 50.29
CA ASN A 101 9.00 -26.46 51.58
C ASN A 101 7.98 -25.29 51.63
N PRO A 102 7.00 -25.26 52.56
CA PRO A 102 5.82 -24.38 52.44
C PRO A 102 5.94 -22.99 53.10
N GLU A 103 7.13 -22.53 53.48
CA GLU A 103 7.34 -21.24 54.17
C GLU A 103 8.05 -20.19 53.29
N ALA A 104 7.44 -19.82 52.15
CA ALA A 104 7.90 -18.73 51.28
C ALA A 104 6.73 -18.13 50.47
N SER A 105 5.88 -17.31 51.08
CA SER A 105 4.66 -16.75 50.45
C SER A 105 4.65 -15.23 50.25
N ASP A 106 5.81 -14.57 50.40
CA ASP A 106 5.99 -13.11 50.27
C ASP A 106 7.23 -12.75 49.39
N VAL A 107 7.59 -13.58 48.40
CA VAL A 107 8.84 -13.42 47.61
C VAL A 107 8.70 -13.47 46.08
N ASN A 108 7.52 -13.82 45.56
CA ASN A 108 7.36 -14.21 44.15
C ASN A 108 7.77 -13.12 43.14
N ALA A 109 7.40 -11.86 43.40
CA ALA A 109 7.65 -10.75 42.46
C ALA A 109 9.13 -10.57 42.06
N SER A 110 10.07 -10.89 42.95
CA SER A 110 11.52 -10.81 42.64
C SER A 110 12.12 -12.07 42.02
N GLY A 111 11.40 -13.19 42.01
CA GLY A 111 11.84 -14.43 41.35
C GLY A 111 11.31 -14.54 39.92
N ASP A 112 10.07 -14.10 39.70
CA ASP A 112 9.44 -14.16 38.38
C ASP A 112 10.03 -13.10 37.42
N ASP A 113 10.41 -11.93 37.93
CA ASP A 113 11.12 -10.85 37.19
C ASP A 113 12.57 -11.20 36.84
N ASP A 114 13.28 -11.93 37.73
CA ASP A 114 14.61 -12.48 37.47
C ASP A 114 14.58 -13.56 36.37
N LEU A 115 13.59 -14.46 36.42
CA LEU A 115 13.33 -15.43 35.35
C LEU A 115 12.99 -14.75 34.01
N ALA A 116 12.11 -13.75 34.01
CA ALA A 116 11.76 -12.99 32.82
C ALA A 116 12.98 -12.30 32.20
N THR A 117 13.82 -11.66 33.04
CA THR A 117 15.06 -11.00 32.61
C THR A 117 16.05 -11.99 32.00
N GLN A 118 16.20 -13.18 32.59
CA GLN A 118 17.08 -14.23 32.06
C GLN A 118 16.56 -14.83 30.75
N VAL A 119 15.23 -14.98 30.57
CA VAL A 119 14.64 -15.44 29.30
C VAL A 119 14.75 -14.38 28.21
N ALA A 120 14.51 -13.09 28.52
CA ALA A 120 14.69 -12.00 27.57
C ALA A 120 16.14 -11.93 27.07
N ALA A 121 17.14 -11.99 27.97
CA ALA A 121 18.55 -12.01 27.59
C ALA A 121 18.95 -13.26 26.79
N LEU A 122 18.30 -14.41 27.01
CA LEU A 122 18.50 -15.62 26.22
C LEU A 122 17.88 -15.50 24.82
N PHE A 123 16.70 -14.88 24.68
CA PHE A 123 16.09 -14.61 23.39
C PHE A 123 16.81 -13.50 22.60
N GLU A 124 17.45 -12.55 23.28
CA GLU A 124 18.44 -11.64 22.68
C GLU A 124 19.57 -12.44 22.01
N GLU A 125 20.25 -13.32 22.76
CA GLU A 125 21.41 -14.10 22.24
C GLU A 125 21.04 -15.15 21.18
N ARG A 126 19.82 -15.72 21.23
CA ARG A 126 19.43 -16.90 20.43
C ARG A 126 18.42 -16.64 19.32
N CYS A 127 17.63 -15.57 19.40
CA CYS A 127 16.44 -15.38 18.56
C CYS A 127 16.31 -14.01 17.89
N HIS A 128 16.81 -12.93 18.53
CA HIS A 128 16.52 -11.56 18.10
C HIS A 128 17.00 -11.26 16.67
N SER A 129 18.16 -11.77 16.27
CA SER A 129 18.73 -11.61 14.91
C SER A 129 17.84 -12.09 13.75
N CYS A 130 16.83 -12.94 14.03
CA CYS A 130 15.82 -13.38 13.05
C CYS A 130 14.40 -12.87 13.36
N HIS A 131 14.15 -12.43 14.60
CA HIS A 131 12.83 -12.12 15.15
C HIS A 131 12.79 -10.78 15.90
N GLY A 132 13.49 -9.77 15.37
CA GLY A 132 13.43 -8.36 15.78
C GLY A 132 14.57 -7.49 15.24
N GLU A 133 15.82 -7.95 15.28
CA GLU A 133 17.00 -7.14 14.95
C GLU A 133 16.93 -6.60 13.51
N GLY A 134 17.16 -5.30 13.35
CA GLY A 134 17.06 -4.63 12.04
C GLY A 134 15.68 -4.70 11.39
N GLY A 135 14.62 -5.02 12.15
CA GLY A 135 13.28 -5.27 11.59
C GLY A 135 13.11 -6.65 10.96
N SER A 136 13.97 -7.63 11.29
CA SER A 136 13.85 -9.01 10.81
C SER A 136 12.61 -9.72 11.37
N ASP A 137 11.71 -10.18 10.50
CA ASP A 137 10.41 -10.78 10.84
C ASP A 137 10.24 -12.21 10.32
N GLU A 138 11.30 -13.03 10.39
CA GLU A 138 11.32 -14.40 9.86
C GLU A 138 10.17 -15.25 10.41
N GLY A 139 9.47 -15.96 9.52
CA GLY A 139 8.26 -16.71 9.89
C GLY A 139 7.05 -15.86 10.26
N GLY A 140 7.11 -14.53 10.07
CA GLY A 140 6.02 -13.58 10.30
C GLY A 140 5.94 -13.01 11.71
N PHE A 141 7.03 -13.01 12.50
CA PHE A 141 7.07 -12.27 13.77
C PHE A 141 8.47 -11.75 14.15
N ASN A 142 8.48 -10.56 14.73
CA ASN A 142 9.61 -9.65 14.97
C ASN A 142 9.59 -9.02 16.38
N PHE A 143 8.96 -9.70 17.34
CA PHE A 143 8.73 -9.19 18.68
C PHE A 143 9.14 -10.19 19.77
N VAL A 144 10.18 -11.00 19.53
CA VAL A 144 10.58 -12.09 20.45
C VAL A 144 10.98 -11.60 21.86
N LEU A 145 11.40 -10.34 21.99
CA LEU A 145 11.73 -9.70 23.27
C LEU A 145 10.49 -9.19 24.03
N ARG A 146 9.34 -9.04 23.36
CA ARG A 146 8.05 -8.68 23.97
C ARG A 146 7.39 -9.92 24.59
N LEU A 147 7.95 -10.35 25.72
CA LEU A 147 7.47 -11.50 26.49
C LEU A 147 5.98 -11.40 26.86
N ASP A 148 5.48 -10.18 27.08
CA ASP A 148 4.06 -9.86 27.23
C ASP A 148 3.26 -10.32 26.01
N LYS A 149 3.65 -9.86 24.82
CA LYS A 149 2.97 -10.13 23.55
C LYS A 149 3.10 -11.57 23.07
N LEU A 150 4.15 -12.30 23.48
CA LEU A 150 4.25 -13.75 23.28
C LEU A 150 3.13 -14.54 24.01
N THR A 151 2.54 -13.96 25.05
CA THR A 151 1.50 -14.61 25.90
C THR A 151 0.08 -14.08 25.67
N GLU A 152 -0.09 -12.95 24.98
CA GLU A 152 -1.36 -12.20 24.91
C GLU A 152 -2.57 -13.01 24.41
N ASP A 153 -2.36 -13.83 23.38
CA ASP A 153 -3.40 -14.63 22.68
C ASP A 153 -3.12 -16.16 22.77
N ASP A 154 -2.29 -16.61 23.74
CA ASP A 154 -1.75 -17.98 23.91
C ASP A 154 -0.98 -18.58 22.68
N ALA A 155 -0.85 -17.81 21.59
CA ALA A 155 -0.47 -18.31 20.26
C ALA A 155 1.01 -18.70 20.09
N TYR A 156 1.91 -18.09 20.87
CA TYR A 156 3.34 -18.42 20.88
C TYR A 156 3.74 -19.13 22.17
N VAL A 157 3.32 -18.57 23.32
CA VAL A 157 3.52 -19.14 24.66
C VAL A 157 2.16 -19.20 25.35
N THR A 158 1.80 -20.38 25.84
CA THR A 158 0.61 -20.62 26.67
C THR A 158 1.02 -20.57 28.14
N ALA A 159 0.57 -19.55 28.88
CA ALA A 159 1.05 -19.32 30.24
C ALA A 159 0.69 -20.50 31.18
N ASN A 160 1.67 -20.98 31.95
CA ASN A 160 1.58 -22.19 32.80
C ASN A 160 1.54 -23.54 32.03
N ASP A 161 1.66 -23.57 30.71
CA ASP A 161 1.60 -24.81 29.91
C ASP A 161 2.68 -24.86 28.81
N PRO A 162 3.90 -25.36 29.12
CA PRO A 162 4.96 -25.54 28.14
C PRO A 162 4.62 -26.53 27.02
N GLU A 163 3.77 -27.53 27.31
CA GLU A 163 3.48 -28.63 26.38
C GLU A 163 2.51 -28.21 25.25
N ASN A 164 1.74 -27.13 25.46
CA ASN A 164 0.94 -26.45 24.43
C ASN A 164 1.61 -25.17 23.86
N SER A 165 2.70 -24.70 24.47
CA SER A 165 3.43 -23.50 24.03
C SER A 165 4.20 -23.74 22.72
N TYR A 166 3.71 -23.18 21.61
CA TYR A 166 4.25 -23.39 20.26
C TYR A 166 5.74 -23.00 20.11
N LEU A 167 6.16 -21.86 20.66
CA LEU A 167 7.55 -21.41 20.63
C LEU A 167 8.47 -22.37 21.41
N PHE A 168 8.02 -22.84 22.58
CA PHE A 168 8.77 -23.79 23.39
C PHE A 168 8.97 -25.14 22.68
N ALA A 169 7.94 -25.64 21.99
CA ALA A 169 8.06 -26.88 21.20
C ALA A 169 9.11 -26.76 20.08
N ARG A 170 9.22 -25.61 19.41
CA ARG A 170 10.27 -25.36 18.39
C ARG A 170 11.68 -25.32 18.98
N ILE A 171 11.83 -24.82 20.20
CA ILE A 171 13.09 -24.82 20.95
C ILE A 171 13.45 -26.26 21.37
N GLU A 172 12.50 -27.04 21.91
CA GLU A 172 12.76 -28.41 22.39
C GLU A 172 13.04 -29.43 21.26
N ASP A 173 12.39 -29.31 20.10
CA ASP A 173 12.71 -30.11 18.89
C ASP A 173 14.00 -29.64 18.16
N ALA A 174 14.68 -28.59 18.66
CA ALA A 174 15.85 -27.95 18.07
C ALA A 174 15.64 -27.46 16.62
N GLU A 175 14.46 -26.89 16.36
CA GLU A 175 14.13 -26.20 15.10
C GLU A 175 14.43 -24.69 15.16
N MET A 176 14.65 -24.13 16.35
CA MET A 176 15.09 -22.74 16.58
C MET A 176 16.31 -22.69 17.53
N PRO A 177 17.43 -22.05 17.13
CA PRO A 177 17.73 -21.55 15.79
C PRO A 177 17.84 -22.70 14.76
N PRO A 178 17.52 -22.47 13.47
CA PRO A 178 17.62 -23.51 12.45
C PRO A 178 19.05 -24.03 12.24
N PRO A 179 19.22 -25.29 11.76
CA PRO A 179 20.54 -25.89 11.57
C PRO A 179 21.46 -25.12 10.60
N GLY A 180 22.42 -24.37 11.15
CA GLY A 180 23.37 -23.53 10.42
C GLY A 180 23.28 -22.04 10.77
N GLU A 181 22.16 -21.60 11.35
CA GLU A 181 21.90 -20.20 11.76
C GLU A 181 22.32 -19.92 13.22
N GLY A 182 22.62 -20.96 13.99
CA GLY A 182 23.10 -20.86 15.37
C GLY A 182 23.42 -22.23 15.99
N GLU A 183 23.92 -22.21 17.23
CA GLU A 183 24.02 -23.41 18.07
C GLU A 183 22.66 -23.66 18.76
N PRO A 184 22.15 -24.91 18.82
CA PRO A 184 20.91 -25.22 19.53
C PRO A 184 20.98 -24.92 21.03
N PHE A 185 19.83 -24.58 21.62
CA PHE A 185 19.68 -24.40 23.07
C PHE A 185 20.14 -25.65 23.83
N SER A 186 20.91 -25.47 24.90
CA SER A 186 21.31 -26.58 25.78
C SER A 186 20.20 -27.00 26.74
N ASP A 187 20.29 -28.21 27.30
CA ASP A 187 19.38 -28.74 28.34
C ASP A 187 19.09 -27.75 29.49
N VAL A 188 20.00 -26.81 29.79
CA VAL A 188 19.85 -25.81 30.86
C VAL A 188 19.08 -24.58 30.38
N GLU A 189 19.29 -24.15 29.14
CA GLU A 189 18.55 -23.04 28.53
C GLU A 189 17.10 -23.44 28.22
N ILE A 190 16.87 -24.68 27.78
CA ILE A 190 15.53 -25.25 27.61
C ILE A 190 14.77 -25.30 28.95
N GLU A 191 15.41 -25.80 30.02
CA GLU A 191 14.81 -25.87 31.36
C GLU A 191 14.52 -24.47 31.96
N LEU A 192 15.33 -23.45 31.63
CA LEU A 192 15.06 -22.06 32.00
C LEU A 192 13.77 -21.54 31.37
N VAL A 193 13.61 -21.68 30.04
CA VAL A 193 12.39 -21.26 29.33
C VAL A 193 11.18 -22.06 29.83
N ARG A 194 11.32 -23.38 30.04
CA ARG A 194 10.28 -24.24 30.64
C ARG A 194 9.87 -23.73 32.02
N THR A 195 10.83 -23.41 32.89
CA THR A 195 10.59 -22.91 34.27
C THR A 195 9.88 -21.56 34.28
N TRP A 196 10.21 -20.65 33.34
CA TRP A 196 9.53 -19.37 33.17
C TRP A 196 8.06 -19.57 32.73
N ILE A 197 7.80 -20.43 31.74
CA ILE A 197 6.43 -20.74 31.29
C ILE A 197 5.61 -21.40 32.42
N GLU A 198 6.17 -22.39 33.12
CA GLU A 198 5.53 -23.05 34.29
C GLU A 198 5.30 -22.09 35.48
N SER A 199 5.97 -20.94 35.50
CA SER A 199 5.77 -19.88 36.51
C SER A 199 4.81 -18.78 36.04
N GLY A 200 4.14 -18.98 34.91
CA GLY A 200 3.12 -18.06 34.38
C GLY A 200 3.60 -17.13 33.27
N ALA A 201 4.80 -17.35 32.72
CA ALA A 201 5.36 -16.61 31.58
C ALA A 201 5.36 -15.07 31.74
N ALA A 202 5.72 -14.59 32.94
CA ALA A 202 5.67 -13.16 33.26
C ALA A 202 6.62 -12.30 32.38
N PRO A 203 6.21 -11.08 31.96
CA PRO A 203 7.09 -10.12 31.30
C PRO A 203 8.07 -9.42 32.25
N VAL A 204 9.18 -8.91 31.70
CA VAL A 204 10.22 -8.15 32.42
C VAL A 204 9.63 -6.86 33.01
N GLY A 205 9.83 -6.63 34.31
CA GLY A 205 9.28 -5.47 35.02
C GLY A 205 7.78 -5.54 35.31
N GLY A 206 7.10 -6.63 34.93
CA GLY A 206 5.64 -6.73 34.94
C GLY A 206 5.01 -6.22 33.63
N ALA A 207 3.69 -6.03 33.63
CA ALA A 207 2.99 -5.51 32.45
C ALA A 207 3.49 -4.10 32.13
N THR A 208 4.15 -3.95 30.98
CA THR A 208 4.71 -2.69 30.52
C THR A 208 3.59 -1.73 30.12
N GLU A 209 3.58 -0.53 30.69
CA GLU A 209 2.82 0.57 30.10
C GLU A 209 3.44 0.87 28.73
N GLY A 210 2.60 1.04 27.71
CA GLY A 210 3.04 1.32 26.35
C GLY A 210 3.70 2.70 26.23
N PRO A 211 4.28 3.03 25.05
CA PRO A 211 4.73 4.39 24.78
C PRO A 211 3.61 5.42 25.01
N GLU A 212 3.98 6.63 25.45
CA GLU A 212 3.03 7.73 25.60
C GLU A 212 2.43 8.08 24.21
N PRO A 213 1.11 7.96 24.00
CA PRO A 213 0.54 8.08 22.66
C PRO A 213 0.63 9.51 22.12
N VAL A 214 1.19 9.67 20.93
CA VAL A 214 1.29 10.96 20.23
C VAL A 214 -0.08 11.37 19.70
N SER A 215 -0.57 12.54 20.11
CA SER A 215 -1.86 13.05 19.64
C SER A 215 -1.79 13.64 18.22
N ASN A 216 -2.95 13.83 17.59
CA ASN A 216 -3.05 14.46 16.27
C ASN A 216 -2.47 15.89 16.25
N ASP A 217 -2.61 16.66 17.34
CA ASP A 217 -2.06 18.02 17.43
C ASP A 217 -0.52 18.00 17.54
N GLU A 218 0.05 17.03 18.26
CA GLU A 218 1.51 16.85 18.35
C GLU A 218 2.12 16.36 17.04
N LEU A 219 1.43 15.46 16.32
CA LEU A 219 1.81 15.02 14.98
C LEU A 219 1.85 16.19 13.98
N LEU A 220 0.85 17.08 14.01
CA LEU A 220 0.81 18.28 13.18
C LEU A 220 1.88 19.30 13.61
N PHE A 221 2.07 19.50 14.91
CA PHE A 221 3.15 20.35 15.43
C PHE A 221 4.53 19.87 14.93
N ALA A 222 4.80 18.56 14.99
CA ALA A 222 6.03 17.96 14.49
C ALA A 222 6.22 18.17 12.98
N MET A 223 5.17 17.98 12.16
CA MET A 223 5.20 18.30 10.73
C MET A 223 5.53 19.79 10.48
N ARG A 224 4.89 20.72 11.21
CA ARG A 224 5.10 22.15 11.02
C ARG A 224 6.49 22.61 11.45
N GLU A 225 7.01 22.16 12.59
CA GLU A 225 8.39 22.46 13.01
C GLU A 225 9.39 21.87 12.00
N ASN A 226 9.15 20.65 11.50
CA ASN A 226 10.02 20.03 10.51
C ASN A 226 10.01 20.76 9.16
N LEU A 227 8.87 21.25 8.67
CA LEU A 227 8.80 22.07 7.45
C LEU A 227 9.58 23.39 7.56
N GLN A 228 9.83 23.90 8.77
CA GLN A 228 10.68 25.07 8.98
C GLN A 228 12.18 24.76 8.82
N THR A 229 12.60 23.49 8.94
CA THR A 229 13.98 23.06 8.66
C THR A 229 14.22 22.70 7.19
N VAL A 230 13.16 22.40 6.43
CA VAL A 230 13.21 22.20 4.98
C VAL A 230 13.51 23.51 4.25
N ASP A 231 14.37 23.45 3.22
CA ASP A 231 14.67 24.58 2.33
C ASP A 231 13.42 25.06 1.58
N GLU A 232 13.27 26.38 1.41
CA GLU A 232 12.02 27.00 0.94
C GLU A 232 11.54 26.51 -0.44
N ALA A 233 12.47 26.07 -1.30
CA ALA A 233 12.17 25.51 -2.61
C ALA A 233 11.55 24.09 -2.57
N ASP A 234 11.87 23.30 -1.54
CA ASP A 234 11.47 21.88 -1.44
C ASP A 234 10.19 21.65 -0.63
N ARG A 235 9.71 22.67 0.11
CA ARG A 235 8.51 22.56 0.96
C ARG A 235 7.27 22.11 0.18
N GLN A 236 7.08 22.62 -1.04
CA GLN A 236 5.95 22.24 -1.90
C GLN A 236 6.03 20.81 -2.44
N ASN A 237 7.23 20.23 -2.51
CA ASN A 237 7.45 18.83 -2.86
C ASN A 237 7.54 17.91 -1.62
N THR A 238 7.54 18.48 -0.42
CA THR A 238 7.65 17.71 0.83
C THR A 238 6.32 17.05 1.15
N ARG A 239 6.37 15.76 1.47
CA ARG A 239 5.23 14.95 1.92
C ARG A 239 5.65 14.07 3.09
N TYR A 240 4.66 13.59 3.83
CA TYR A 240 4.86 12.74 4.99
C TYR A 240 4.09 11.43 4.89
N PHE A 241 4.71 10.36 5.36
CA PHE A 241 4.03 9.11 5.67
C PHE A 241 4.06 8.87 7.18
N THR A 242 2.95 8.44 7.77
CA THR A 242 2.86 8.21 9.23
C THR A 242 2.64 6.74 9.59
N LEU A 243 3.42 6.31 10.58
CA LEU A 243 3.32 5.07 11.37
C LEU A 243 2.83 5.38 12.80
N THR A 244 2.45 6.61 13.11
CA THR A 244 2.19 7.08 14.48
C THR A 244 1.02 6.33 15.14
N HIS A 245 0.03 5.90 14.37
CA HIS A 245 -1.04 5.02 14.85
C HIS A 245 -0.59 3.58 15.15
N LEU A 246 0.55 3.12 14.60
CA LEU A 246 1.16 1.84 14.97
C LEU A 246 1.97 1.97 16.27
N TYR A 247 2.72 3.06 16.42
CA TYR A 247 3.41 3.42 17.66
C TYR A 247 2.41 3.56 18.82
N ASN A 248 1.33 4.33 18.62
CA ASN A 248 0.24 4.49 19.58
C ASN A 248 -0.52 3.18 19.89
N ALA A 249 -0.44 2.16 19.02
CA ALA A 249 -0.98 0.82 19.26
C ALA A 249 0.02 -0.11 19.99
N GLY A 250 1.10 0.42 20.55
CA GLY A 250 2.02 -0.30 21.45
C GLY A 250 3.03 -1.22 20.77
N LEU A 251 3.28 -1.07 19.47
CA LEU A 251 4.25 -1.87 18.72
C LEU A 251 5.70 -1.53 19.14
N SER A 252 6.60 -2.53 19.11
CA SER A 252 8.02 -2.32 19.44
C SER A 252 8.76 -1.49 18.38
N GLN A 253 9.97 -1.02 18.71
CA GLN A 253 10.82 -0.36 17.71
C GLN A 253 11.27 -1.33 16.61
N ASP A 254 11.50 -2.60 16.93
CA ASP A 254 11.75 -3.68 15.97
C ASP A 254 10.58 -3.83 14.97
N GLU A 255 9.33 -3.86 15.47
CA GLU A 255 8.14 -3.91 14.62
C GLU A 255 8.01 -2.67 13.74
N MET A 256 8.26 -1.49 14.30
CA MET A 256 8.25 -0.23 13.55
C MET A 256 9.33 -0.23 12.48
N GLU A 257 10.50 -0.83 12.73
CA GLU A 257 11.61 -0.89 11.78
C GLU A 257 11.27 -1.71 10.53
N THR A 258 10.66 -2.89 10.70
CA THR A 258 10.11 -3.67 9.58
C THR A 258 9.19 -2.82 8.68
N TYR A 259 8.40 -1.91 9.27
CA TYR A 259 7.50 -1.03 8.54
C TYR A 259 8.16 0.21 7.94
N ARG A 260 9.23 0.74 8.54
CA ARG A 260 10.09 1.75 7.89
C ARG A 260 10.82 1.16 6.68
N LEU A 261 11.27 -0.08 6.79
CA LEU A 261 11.87 -0.85 5.70
C LEU A 261 10.84 -1.22 4.62
N ALA A 262 9.62 -1.64 4.98
CA ALA A 262 8.52 -1.86 4.03
C ALA A 262 8.24 -0.60 3.19
N MET A 263 8.14 0.56 3.86
CA MET A 263 7.94 1.86 3.23
C MET A 263 9.09 2.19 2.27
N SER A 264 10.34 2.03 2.73
CA SER A 264 11.55 2.32 1.94
C SER A 264 11.66 1.42 0.72
N LYS A 265 11.39 0.12 0.86
CA LYS A 265 11.36 -0.85 -0.24
C LYS A 265 10.32 -0.46 -1.29
N LEU A 266 9.07 -0.21 -0.86
CA LEU A 266 7.98 0.07 -1.80
C LEU A 266 8.17 1.40 -2.55
N LEU A 267 8.64 2.47 -1.88
CA LEU A 267 8.89 3.75 -2.53
C LEU A 267 9.89 3.63 -3.68
N ASN A 268 10.95 2.84 -3.51
CA ASN A 268 11.97 2.65 -4.53
C ASN A 268 11.52 1.67 -5.63
N SER A 269 10.68 0.69 -5.30
CA SER A 269 9.95 -0.14 -6.29
C SER A 269 8.80 0.60 -6.99
N LEU A 270 8.58 1.88 -6.69
CA LEU A 270 7.60 2.79 -7.31
C LEU A 270 8.27 4.04 -7.93
N SER A 271 9.60 4.01 -8.13
CA SER A 271 10.40 5.14 -8.61
C SER A 271 11.20 4.77 -9.85
N TRP A 272 11.16 5.64 -10.86
CA TRP A 272 12.02 5.57 -12.05
C TRP A 272 13.36 6.32 -11.86
N GLN A 273 13.62 6.89 -10.69
CA GLN A 273 14.91 7.56 -10.42
C GLN A 273 16.05 6.54 -10.23
N PRO A 274 17.30 6.92 -10.54
CA PRO A 274 18.46 6.05 -10.36
C PRO A 274 18.99 6.03 -8.92
N ASP A 275 18.70 7.06 -8.12
CA ASP A 275 19.12 7.16 -6.73
C ASP A 275 18.06 6.58 -5.78
N LEU A 276 18.51 5.86 -4.75
CA LEU A 276 17.63 5.27 -3.73
C LEU A 276 17.21 6.31 -2.67
N VAL A 277 15.92 6.32 -2.34
CA VAL A 277 15.30 7.24 -1.37
C VAL A 277 14.96 6.50 -0.08
N VAL A 278 15.69 6.77 1.00
CA VAL A 278 15.28 6.40 2.36
C VAL A 278 14.52 7.58 2.97
N PRO A 279 13.28 7.41 3.45
CA PRO A 279 12.53 8.48 4.12
C PRO A 279 13.22 8.97 5.39
N GLU A 280 13.24 10.29 5.59
CA GLU A 280 13.86 10.90 6.78
C GLU A 280 12.93 10.76 7.99
N ARG A 281 13.46 10.21 9.08
CA ARG A 281 12.70 9.88 10.29
C ARG A 281 12.62 11.09 11.21
N ILE A 282 11.41 11.46 11.61
CA ILE A 282 11.11 12.66 12.40
C ILE A 282 10.49 12.23 13.75
N GLY A 283 10.91 12.90 14.84
CA GLY A 283 10.50 12.59 16.21
C GLY A 283 11.44 11.61 16.92
N GLU A 284 11.36 11.51 18.26
CA GLU A 284 12.10 10.48 19.03
C GLU A 284 11.45 9.09 18.87
N GLU A 285 10.21 9.07 18.38
CA GLU A 285 9.41 7.88 18.07
C GLU A 285 9.79 7.28 16.70
N GLU A 286 10.46 8.07 15.85
CA GLU A 286 10.74 7.78 14.43
C GLU A 286 9.49 7.31 13.66
N SER A 287 8.30 7.81 14.02
CA SER A 287 7.01 7.36 13.49
C SER A 287 6.49 8.22 12.33
N LEU A 288 7.10 9.38 12.09
CA LEU A 288 6.80 10.30 11.00
C LEU A 288 7.94 10.26 9.97
N LEU A 289 7.62 9.92 8.72
CA LEU A 289 8.58 9.66 7.64
C LEU A 289 8.45 10.73 6.55
N ARG A 290 9.47 11.57 6.36
CA ARG A 290 9.48 12.63 5.34
C ARG A 290 10.05 12.13 4.01
N VAL A 291 9.40 12.51 2.91
CA VAL A 291 9.92 12.36 1.55
C VAL A 291 9.85 13.69 0.78
N ASN A 292 10.69 13.83 -0.24
CA ASN A 292 10.58 14.86 -1.27
C ASN A 292 10.15 14.17 -2.57
N LEU A 293 8.99 14.54 -3.13
CA LEU A 293 8.40 13.92 -4.32
C LEU A 293 9.37 13.93 -5.51
N ALA A 294 10.14 15.01 -5.68
CA ALA A 294 11.10 15.13 -6.78
C ALA A 294 12.20 14.05 -6.75
N ASN A 295 12.58 13.57 -5.56
CA ASN A 295 13.58 12.51 -5.41
C ASN A 295 13.04 11.13 -5.83
N LEU A 296 11.72 10.96 -5.91
CA LEU A 296 11.05 9.76 -6.44
C LEU A 296 10.68 9.93 -7.92
N GLY A 297 10.92 11.11 -8.50
CA GLY A 297 10.41 11.49 -9.82
C GLY A 297 8.91 11.76 -9.84
N TRP A 298 8.26 11.84 -8.69
CA TRP A 298 6.82 12.07 -8.55
C TRP A 298 6.50 13.57 -8.55
N ASP A 299 5.27 13.90 -8.91
CA ASP A 299 4.73 15.26 -8.94
C ASP A 299 3.45 15.39 -8.08
N ALA A 300 2.76 16.52 -8.23
CA ALA A 300 1.49 16.76 -7.54
C ALA A 300 0.38 15.79 -8.02
N ASP A 301 0.26 15.56 -9.33
CA ASP A 301 -0.75 14.67 -9.93
C ASP A 301 -0.57 13.21 -9.47
N THR A 302 0.67 12.79 -9.20
CA THR A 302 1.04 11.49 -8.59
C THR A 302 0.68 11.42 -7.11
N TRP A 303 0.88 12.51 -6.36
CA TRP A 303 0.46 12.56 -4.95
C TRP A 303 -1.06 12.56 -4.81
N ASP A 304 -1.75 13.37 -5.62
CA ASP A 304 -3.20 13.44 -5.62
C ASP A 304 -3.83 12.12 -6.10
N ALA A 305 -3.16 11.37 -6.99
CA ALA A 305 -3.54 10.00 -7.35
C ALA A 305 -3.61 9.03 -6.15
N ILE A 306 -2.74 9.24 -5.16
CA ILE A 306 -2.71 8.47 -3.91
C ILE A 306 -3.85 8.95 -3.02
N VAL A 307 -3.89 10.26 -2.72
CA VAL A 307 -4.84 10.89 -1.78
C VAL A 307 -6.31 10.69 -2.20
N ASP A 308 -6.64 10.77 -3.49
CA ASP A 308 -8.01 10.51 -4.00
C ASP A 308 -8.53 9.11 -3.63
N THR A 309 -7.62 8.15 -3.37
CA THR A 309 -7.98 6.77 -2.99
C THR A 309 -7.88 6.49 -1.49
N ASP A 310 -7.44 7.46 -0.68
CA ASP A 310 -7.19 7.28 0.75
C ASP A 310 -8.49 7.41 1.60
N PRO A 311 -8.93 6.35 2.30
CA PRO A 311 -10.05 6.41 3.23
C PRO A 311 -9.73 7.22 4.50
N TYR A 312 -8.47 7.51 4.79
CA TYR A 312 -8.04 8.30 5.95
C TYR A 312 -7.90 9.80 5.64
N ALA A 313 -7.82 10.19 4.36
CA ALA A 313 -7.62 11.59 3.97
C ALA A 313 -8.70 12.55 4.52
N THR A 314 -8.25 13.45 5.40
CA THR A 314 -9.03 14.51 6.03
C THR A 314 -8.33 15.86 5.89
N VAL A 315 -9.11 16.94 5.76
CA VAL A 315 -8.60 18.31 5.69
C VAL A 315 -8.67 18.92 7.09
N VAL A 316 -7.51 19.18 7.68
CA VAL A 316 -7.41 19.67 9.06
C VAL A 316 -7.27 21.19 9.08
N SER A 317 -8.27 21.87 9.68
CA SER A 317 -8.36 23.34 9.74
C SER A 317 -7.79 23.95 11.05
N THR A 318 -6.93 23.23 11.77
CA THR A 318 -6.18 23.77 12.92
C THR A 318 -5.14 24.80 12.46
N PRO A 319 -4.63 25.69 13.35
CA PRO A 319 -3.59 26.65 12.97
C PRO A 319 -2.34 25.99 12.36
N ASP A 320 -1.92 24.84 12.91
CA ASP A 320 -0.81 24.06 12.39
C ASP A 320 -1.17 23.38 11.06
N GLY A 321 -2.35 22.76 10.93
CA GLY A 321 -2.83 22.17 9.67
C GLY A 321 -2.88 23.17 8.50
N LEU A 322 -3.40 24.38 8.76
CA LEU A 322 -3.41 25.49 7.79
C LEU A 322 -1.98 25.93 7.42
N ALA A 323 -1.08 26.06 8.39
CA ALA A 323 0.32 26.41 8.15
C ALA A 323 1.07 25.34 7.35
N ILE A 324 0.81 24.05 7.61
CA ILE A 324 1.40 22.93 6.85
C ILE A 324 0.92 23.00 5.40
N ARG A 325 -0.39 23.14 5.15
CA ARG A 325 -0.93 23.29 3.79
C ARG A 325 -0.31 24.47 3.05
N ASP A 326 -0.25 25.64 3.70
CA ASP A 326 0.26 26.85 3.05
C ASP A 326 1.76 26.73 2.70
N LEU A 327 2.50 25.84 3.38
CA LEU A 327 3.91 25.51 3.08
C LEU A 327 4.06 24.38 2.04
N THR A 328 3.19 23.36 2.03
CA THR A 328 3.27 22.18 1.14
C THR A 328 2.47 22.29 -0.15
N GLY A 329 1.53 23.23 -0.23
CA GLY A 329 0.65 23.43 -1.38
C GLY A 329 -0.47 22.40 -1.55
N THR A 330 -0.74 21.53 -0.56
CA THR A 330 -1.80 20.50 -0.61
C THR A 330 -2.62 20.45 0.68
N ASP A 331 -3.94 20.25 0.56
CA ASP A 331 -4.84 20.06 1.70
C ASP A 331 -4.59 18.75 2.47
N VAL A 332 -3.90 17.77 1.86
CA VAL A 332 -3.55 16.47 2.49
C VAL A 332 -2.04 16.23 2.36
N PRO A 333 -1.23 16.77 3.28
CA PRO A 333 0.24 16.73 3.23
C PRO A 333 0.85 15.44 3.77
N ASN A 334 0.04 14.59 4.43
CA ASN A 334 0.46 13.32 4.99
C ASN A 334 -0.52 12.19 4.64
N VAL A 335 0.00 10.97 4.56
CA VAL A 335 -0.74 9.73 4.27
C VAL A 335 -0.31 8.65 5.26
N ARG A 336 -1.19 7.71 5.60
CA ARG A 336 -0.81 6.57 6.44
C ARG A 336 0.04 5.55 5.71
N ALA A 337 1.19 5.22 6.28
CA ALA A 337 2.16 4.31 5.66
C ALA A 337 1.61 2.88 5.48
N ASP A 338 0.80 2.37 6.41
CA ASP A 338 0.25 1.01 6.34
C ASP A 338 -0.87 0.87 5.31
N TRP A 339 -1.74 1.88 5.21
CA TRP A 339 -2.68 1.98 4.10
C TRP A 339 -1.96 2.16 2.77
N PHE A 340 -0.96 3.05 2.68
CA PHE A 340 -0.21 3.28 1.45
C PHE A 340 0.51 2.01 0.99
N VAL A 341 1.25 1.34 1.88
CA VAL A 341 1.95 0.09 1.56
C VAL A 341 0.96 -1.02 1.19
N SER A 342 -0.23 -1.06 1.80
CA SER A 342 -1.29 -1.99 1.35
C SER A 342 -1.89 -1.62 -0.01
N ARG A 343 -2.11 -0.33 -0.33
CA ARG A 343 -2.80 0.08 -1.55
C ARG A 343 -1.89 0.24 -2.77
N ALA A 344 -0.74 0.90 -2.62
CA ALA A 344 0.19 1.20 -3.70
C ALA A 344 1.08 0.02 -4.10
N SER A 345 1.17 -1.03 -3.27
CA SER A 345 1.73 -2.33 -3.69
C SER A 345 0.77 -3.15 -4.56
N ARG A 346 -0.47 -2.69 -4.82
CA ARG A 346 -1.48 -3.43 -5.59
C ARG A 346 -1.93 -2.62 -6.80
N ALA A 347 -2.13 -3.31 -7.92
CA ALA A 347 -2.87 -2.75 -9.04
C ALA A 347 -4.31 -2.32 -8.63
N PRO A 348 -4.89 -1.28 -9.27
CA PRO A 348 -4.29 -0.45 -10.32
C PRO A 348 -3.35 0.65 -9.81
N LEU A 349 -3.36 1.00 -8.51
CA LEU A 349 -2.57 2.14 -8.01
C LEU A 349 -1.05 1.94 -8.20
N TYR A 350 -0.57 0.69 -8.06
CA TYR A 350 0.79 0.30 -8.42
C TYR A 350 1.16 0.68 -9.87
N TYR A 351 0.27 0.38 -10.82
CA TYR A 351 0.46 0.72 -12.23
C TYR A 351 0.31 2.22 -12.50
N ASP A 352 -0.59 2.90 -11.80
CA ASP A 352 -0.81 4.35 -11.95
C ASP A 352 0.42 5.15 -11.52
N ILE A 353 1.08 4.78 -10.40
CA ILE A 353 2.28 5.49 -9.89
C ILE A 353 3.52 5.23 -10.75
N LEU A 354 3.68 4.01 -11.28
CA LEU A 354 4.77 3.67 -12.20
C LEU A 354 4.49 4.03 -13.67
N GLU A 355 3.31 4.60 -13.98
CA GLU A 355 2.84 4.87 -15.36
C GLU A 355 2.93 3.64 -16.30
N ILE A 356 2.70 2.43 -15.79
CA ILE A 356 2.80 1.20 -16.60
C ILE A 356 1.64 1.19 -17.61
N PRO A 357 1.90 1.16 -18.94
CA PRO A 357 0.86 1.35 -19.95
C PRO A 357 -0.12 0.17 -20.04
N GLU A 358 -1.27 0.38 -20.66
CA GLU A 358 -2.34 -0.63 -20.76
C GLU A 358 -2.01 -1.79 -21.71
N GLN A 359 -0.88 -1.74 -22.43
CA GLN A 359 -0.40 -2.74 -23.39
C GLN A 359 1.09 -3.08 -23.19
N PHE A 360 1.46 -4.33 -23.45
CA PHE A 360 2.86 -4.78 -23.39
C PHE A 360 3.78 -4.10 -24.40
N ASP A 361 3.34 -3.92 -25.66
CA ASP A 361 4.12 -3.26 -26.72
C ASP A 361 4.46 -1.79 -26.39
N ASP A 362 3.54 -1.10 -25.71
CA ASP A 362 3.78 0.27 -25.22
C ASP A 362 4.84 0.29 -24.11
N LEU A 363 4.91 -0.74 -23.25
CA LEU A 363 5.96 -0.87 -22.23
C LEU A 363 7.33 -1.09 -22.89
N LEU A 364 7.41 -1.98 -23.89
CA LEU A 364 8.64 -2.25 -24.64
C LEU A 364 9.23 -1.00 -25.30
N THR A 365 8.37 -0.08 -25.75
CA THR A 365 8.75 1.15 -26.44
C THR A 365 8.95 2.38 -25.54
N ARG A 366 8.69 2.28 -24.22
CA ARG A 366 8.96 3.37 -23.26
C ARG A 366 10.42 3.84 -23.33
N PRO A 367 10.71 5.15 -23.21
CA PRO A 367 12.07 5.70 -23.26
C PRO A 367 13.03 5.10 -22.22
N GLU A 368 12.51 4.64 -21.08
CA GLU A 368 13.27 4.06 -19.98
C GLU A 368 13.68 2.60 -20.26
N ILE A 369 13.00 1.90 -21.17
CA ILE A 369 13.12 0.45 -21.41
C ILE A 369 13.76 0.17 -22.78
N GLN A 370 13.13 0.61 -23.88
CA GLN A 370 13.57 0.44 -25.27
C GLN A 370 13.99 -1.00 -25.67
N VAL A 371 13.28 -2.01 -25.14
CA VAL A 371 13.51 -3.42 -25.44
C VAL A 371 12.79 -3.79 -26.74
N ASN A 372 13.44 -4.58 -27.60
CA ASN A 372 12.82 -5.08 -28.82
C ASN A 372 12.91 -6.61 -28.88
N VAL A 373 11.83 -7.26 -28.44
CA VAL A 373 11.68 -8.71 -28.31
C VAL A 373 11.93 -9.41 -29.66
N ASP A 374 11.23 -9.00 -30.71
CA ASP A 374 11.33 -9.53 -32.08
C ASP A 374 12.78 -9.62 -32.57
N ARG A 375 13.52 -8.51 -32.50
CA ARG A 375 14.91 -8.42 -32.95
C ARG A 375 15.80 -9.34 -32.12
N ASN A 376 15.56 -9.44 -30.82
CA ASN A 376 16.33 -10.29 -29.93
C ASN A 376 16.06 -11.78 -30.23
N ILE A 377 14.80 -12.19 -30.46
CA ILE A 377 14.42 -13.55 -30.85
C ILE A 377 14.90 -13.89 -32.28
N ALA A 378 14.80 -12.96 -33.22
CA ALA A 378 15.25 -13.13 -34.61
C ALA A 378 16.78 -13.16 -34.75
N GLY A 379 17.50 -12.45 -33.87
CA GLY A 379 18.96 -12.43 -33.79
C GLY A 379 19.57 -13.55 -32.95
N ASP A 380 18.75 -14.42 -32.33
CA ASP A 380 19.15 -15.41 -31.31
C ASP A 380 19.95 -14.77 -30.15
N GLN A 381 19.51 -13.59 -29.70
CA GLN A 381 20.05 -12.82 -28.56
C GLN A 381 19.21 -12.94 -27.28
N VAL A 382 18.21 -13.83 -27.28
CA VAL A 382 17.37 -14.17 -26.12
C VAL A 382 17.99 -15.34 -25.34
N VAL A 383 17.83 -15.33 -24.01
CA VAL A 383 18.07 -16.51 -23.15
C VAL A 383 16.72 -17.06 -22.69
N ARG A 384 16.48 -18.36 -22.88
CA ARG A 384 15.23 -19.04 -22.52
C ARG A 384 15.43 -20.22 -21.58
N ALA A 385 14.38 -20.51 -20.81
CA ALA A 385 14.10 -21.82 -20.23
C ALA A 385 12.60 -22.12 -20.31
N ALA A 386 12.22 -23.39 -20.46
CA ALA A 386 10.85 -23.83 -20.25
C ALA A 386 10.80 -25.15 -19.49
N PHE A 387 9.73 -25.34 -18.74
CA PHE A 387 9.57 -26.43 -17.77
C PHE A 387 8.10 -26.84 -17.64
N VAL A 388 7.85 -28.13 -17.48
CA VAL A 388 6.50 -28.72 -17.47
C VAL A 388 5.76 -28.50 -16.15
N GLU A 389 6.47 -28.44 -15.02
CA GLU A 389 5.89 -28.11 -13.71
C GLU A 389 6.37 -26.71 -13.26
N SER A 390 5.51 -25.69 -13.37
CA SER A 390 5.90 -24.31 -13.02
C SER A 390 5.91 -24.02 -11.52
N GLY A 391 5.01 -24.65 -10.75
CA GLY A 391 4.85 -24.46 -9.31
C GLY A 391 4.01 -23.24 -8.89
N VAL A 392 3.54 -22.44 -9.86
CA VAL A 392 2.54 -21.36 -9.67
C VAL A 392 1.32 -21.53 -10.58
N SER A 393 1.49 -22.26 -11.68
CA SER A 393 0.47 -22.83 -12.56
C SER A 393 0.51 -24.37 -12.49
N ASP A 394 -0.63 -25.02 -12.75
CA ASP A 394 -0.72 -26.48 -12.95
C ASP A 394 -0.15 -26.94 -14.32
N ASN A 395 0.21 -25.99 -15.21
CA ASN A 395 0.73 -26.25 -16.56
C ASN A 395 2.22 -25.90 -16.75
N ASN A 396 2.73 -26.19 -17.95
CA ASN A 396 4.03 -25.73 -18.41
C ASN A 396 4.13 -24.19 -18.47
N ARG A 397 5.32 -23.64 -18.24
CA ARG A 397 5.63 -22.19 -18.36
C ARG A 397 6.95 -22.02 -19.12
N MET A 398 7.08 -20.96 -19.90
CA MET A 398 8.34 -20.53 -20.50
C MET A 398 8.76 -19.18 -19.92
N ILE A 399 10.06 -18.95 -19.76
CA ILE A 399 10.65 -17.64 -19.45
C ILE A 399 11.68 -17.24 -20.50
N GLU A 400 11.68 -15.95 -20.85
CA GLU A 400 12.68 -15.29 -21.68
C GLU A 400 13.38 -14.18 -20.89
N ARG A 401 14.69 -14.00 -21.11
CA ARG A 401 15.43 -12.80 -20.72
C ARG A 401 15.89 -12.06 -21.97
N HIS A 402 15.64 -10.77 -21.98
CA HIS A 402 16.27 -9.80 -22.86
C HIS A 402 17.21 -8.91 -22.05
N ALA A 403 18.44 -8.70 -22.52
CA ALA A 403 19.34 -7.75 -21.90
C ALA A 403 18.89 -6.31 -22.22
N PHE A 404 18.84 -5.45 -21.20
CA PHE A 404 18.54 -4.03 -21.35
C PHE A 404 19.43 -3.18 -20.43
N GLN A 405 19.32 -1.85 -20.52
CA GLN A 405 20.29 -0.94 -19.89
C GLN A 405 20.37 -1.01 -18.35
N HIS A 406 19.30 -1.43 -17.65
CA HIS A 406 19.29 -1.55 -16.19
C HIS A 406 19.31 -3.00 -15.66
N GLY A 407 19.50 -4.02 -16.50
CA GLY A 407 19.60 -5.42 -16.07
C GLY A 407 19.01 -6.43 -17.07
N GLY A 408 18.24 -7.38 -16.57
CA GLY A 408 17.39 -8.28 -17.35
C GLY A 408 15.95 -7.81 -17.41
N PHE A 409 15.39 -7.76 -18.62
CA PHE A 409 13.97 -7.61 -18.88
C PHE A 409 13.42 -9.01 -19.15
N TRP A 410 12.65 -9.53 -18.21
CA TRP A 410 12.13 -10.90 -18.22
C TRP A 410 10.67 -10.91 -18.67
N VAL A 411 10.30 -11.91 -19.46
CA VAL A 411 8.93 -12.16 -19.93
C VAL A 411 8.62 -13.63 -19.67
N SER A 412 7.55 -13.93 -18.94
CA SER A 412 6.98 -15.28 -18.91
C SER A 412 5.83 -15.44 -19.89
N TYR A 413 5.66 -16.68 -20.34
CA TYR A 413 4.48 -17.13 -21.07
C TYR A 413 3.85 -18.25 -20.25
N ASP A 414 2.59 -18.05 -19.89
CA ASP A 414 1.79 -18.88 -19.00
C ASP A 414 0.58 -19.44 -19.78
N PHE A 415 0.19 -20.67 -19.45
CA PHE A 415 -0.65 -21.50 -20.30
C PHE A 415 -1.78 -22.18 -19.52
N ALA A 416 -2.96 -22.28 -20.12
CA ALA A 416 -4.13 -23.00 -19.59
C ALA A 416 -4.08 -24.51 -19.90
N SER A 417 -3.20 -24.94 -20.80
CA SER A 417 -2.91 -26.34 -21.10
C SER A 417 -1.42 -26.61 -21.30
N SER A 418 -1.07 -27.89 -21.46
CA SER A 418 0.29 -28.36 -21.81
C SER A 418 0.22 -29.31 -23.03
N THR A 419 -0.70 -29.04 -23.96
CA THR A 419 -0.99 -29.88 -25.14
C THR A 419 -1.24 -29.06 -26.39
N ASP A 420 -1.16 -29.69 -27.56
CA ASP A 420 -1.34 -29.04 -28.87
C ASP A 420 -0.44 -27.79 -28.98
N GLN A 421 -0.95 -26.65 -29.47
CA GLN A 421 -0.17 -25.41 -29.59
C GLN A 421 0.33 -24.84 -28.23
N GLN A 422 -0.08 -25.38 -27.09
CA GLN A 422 0.36 -24.90 -25.76
C GLN A 422 1.52 -25.71 -25.17
N ASN A 423 2.02 -26.70 -25.91
CA ASN A 423 3.11 -27.58 -25.49
C ASN A 423 4.48 -26.96 -25.79
N VAL A 424 5.16 -26.42 -24.78
CA VAL A 424 6.49 -25.80 -24.91
C VAL A 424 7.60 -26.75 -25.36
N LEU A 425 7.40 -28.08 -25.26
CA LEU A 425 8.34 -29.08 -25.78
C LEU A 425 8.13 -29.38 -27.27
N GLU A 426 6.96 -29.06 -27.83
CA GLU A 426 6.64 -29.20 -29.25
C GLU A 426 6.86 -27.90 -30.02
N HIS A 427 6.55 -26.74 -29.40
CA HIS A 427 6.69 -25.40 -29.99
C HIS A 427 7.68 -24.48 -29.24
N PRO A 428 8.97 -24.85 -29.08
CA PRO A 428 9.94 -24.10 -28.27
C PRO A 428 10.44 -22.78 -28.91
N LEU A 429 9.86 -22.31 -30.02
CA LEU A 429 10.40 -21.15 -30.74
C LEU A 429 9.76 -19.79 -30.36
N GLY A 430 8.71 -19.78 -29.55
CA GLY A 430 8.06 -18.56 -29.04
C GLY A 430 6.60 -18.44 -29.49
N PRO A 431 5.95 -17.28 -29.25
CA PRO A 431 4.61 -16.99 -29.77
C PRO A 431 4.60 -16.70 -31.28
N ASP A 432 5.76 -16.69 -31.95
CA ASP A 432 5.91 -16.18 -33.32
C ASP A 432 6.42 -17.21 -34.35
N GLY A 433 5.75 -17.23 -35.51
CA GLY A 433 6.21 -17.88 -36.73
C GLY A 433 5.34 -19.06 -37.20
N ASN A 434 5.98 -20.03 -37.87
CA ASN A 434 5.30 -21.21 -38.43
C ASN A 434 5.19 -22.38 -37.43
N ASP A 435 5.70 -22.20 -36.22
CA ASP A 435 5.90 -23.21 -35.16
C ASP A 435 5.77 -22.50 -33.80
N ALA A 436 4.76 -21.63 -33.73
CA ALA A 436 4.43 -20.77 -32.61
C ALA A 436 3.60 -21.51 -31.57
N PHE A 437 3.64 -21.07 -30.31
CA PHE A 437 2.69 -21.48 -29.29
C PHE A 437 1.54 -20.48 -29.10
N ASP A 438 0.40 -20.99 -28.63
CA ASP A 438 -0.70 -20.19 -28.09
C ASP A 438 -0.52 -20.09 -26.56
N HIS A 439 -0.59 -18.89 -25.97
CA HIS A 439 -0.46 -18.66 -24.51
C HIS A 439 -1.64 -17.84 -23.99
N ASP A 440 -1.91 -17.91 -22.68
CA ASP A 440 -3.12 -17.34 -22.06
C ASP A 440 -2.82 -16.13 -21.16
N GLY A 441 -1.55 -15.91 -20.81
CA GLY A 441 -1.08 -14.73 -20.07
C GLY A 441 0.42 -14.75 -19.81
N GLY A 442 0.89 -13.77 -19.03
CA GLY A 442 2.30 -13.64 -18.70
C GLY A 442 2.59 -12.68 -17.55
N GLU A 443 3.83 -12.73 -17.08
CA GLU A 443 4.43 -11.88 -16.05
C GLU A 443 5.73 -11.29 -16.60
N ILE A 444 5.81 -9.97 -16.60
CA ILE A 444 6.95 -9.20 -17.07
C ILE A 444 7.64 -8.63 -15.84
N ILE A 445 8.96 -8.85 -15.71
CA ILE A 445 9.76 -8.41 -14.56
C ILE A 445 11.02 -7.70 -15.08
N TRP A 446 11.29 -6.50 -14.59
CA TRP A 446 12.49 -5.76 -14.96
C TRP A 446 13.08 -5.00 -13.78
N ASN A 447 14.38 -4.71 -13.86
CA ASN A 447 15.03 -3.83 -12.90
C ASN A 447 14.68 -2.35 -13.18
N LEU A 448 14.35 -1.59 -12.13
CA LEU A 448 14.28 -0.13 -12.19
C LEU A 448 15.70 0.48 -12.22
N PRO A 449 15.85 1.76 -12.59
CA PRO A 449 17.17 2.39 -12.70
C PRO A 449 18.00 2.40 -11.40
N ASN A 450 17.33 2.38 -10.25
CA ASN A 450 17.89 2.24 -8.90
C ASN A 450 18.22 0.79 -8.47
N GLY A 451 18.03 -0.20 -9.36
CA GLY A 451 18.30 -1.62 -9.10
C GLY A 451 17.13 -2.41 -8.48
N MET A 452 16.08 -1.74 -8.00
CA MET A 452 14.84 -2.39 -7.54
C MET A 452 14.13 -3.15 -8.68
N GLN A 453 13.04 -3.86 -8.39
CA GLN A 453 12.25 -4.55 -9.41
C GLN A 453 10.86 -3.93 -9.59
N ALA A 454 10.40 -3.92 -10.84
CA ALA A 454 9.03 -3.60 -11.23
C ALA A 454 8.42 -4.75 -12.03
N TYR A 455 7.08 -4.81 -12.01
CA TYR A 455 6.29 -5.97 -12.44
C TYR A 455 5.10 -5.55 -13.31
N MET A 456 4.68 -6.41 -14.24
CA MET A 456 3.45 -6.26 -15.00
C MET A 456 2.85 -7.63 -15.29
N LEU A 457 1.54 -7.80 -15.07
CA LEU A 457 0.80 -8.98 -15.51
C LEU A 457 0.05 -8.66 -16.80
N VAL A 458 0.00 -9.62 -17.72
CA VAL A 458 -0.72 -9.53 -19.00
C VAL A 458 -1.59 -10.74 -19.26
N ASP A 459 -2.64 -10.56 -20.07
CA ASP A 459 -3.35 -11.66 -20.73
C ASP A 459 -2.65 -12.07 -22.05
N GLY A 460 -3.11 -13.15 -22.68
CA GLY A 460 -2.53 -13.68 -23.93
C GLY A 460 -2.68 -12.79 -25.17
N ASP A 461 -3.48 -11.71 -25.09
CA ASP A 461 -3.56 -10.65 -26.10
C ASP A 461 -2.56 -9.49 -25.81
N GLY A 462 -1.84 -9.53 -24.68
CA GLY A 462 -0.87 -8.53 -24.26
C GLY A 462 -1.43 -7.36 -23.43
N ASN A 463 -2.73 -7.39 -23.08
CA ASN A 463 -3.35 -6.31 -22.30
C ASN A 463 -2.91 -6.38 -20.83
N ARG A 464 -2.66 -5.23 -20.20
CA ARG A 464 -2.33 -5.11 -18.78
C ARG A 464 -3.51 -5.58 -17.89
N ILE A 465 -3.27 -6.56 -17.01
CA ILE A 465 -4.26 -7.04 -16.03
C ILE A 465 -3.83 -6.78 -14.59
N ASP A 466 -4.79 -6.47 -13.70
CA ASP A 466 -4.52 -6.23 -12.28
C ASP A 466 -4.26 -7.52 -11.48
N LYS A 467 -4.80 -8.64 -11.95
CA LYS A 467 -4.74 -9.97 -11.31
C LYS A 467 -4.65 -11.09 -12.33
N GLY A 468 -3.83 -12.10 -12.06
CA GLY A 468 -3.77 -13.33 -12.85
C GLY A 468 -5.03 -14.21 -12.71
N PRO A 469 -5.54 -14.83 -13.79
CA PRO A 469 -6.66 -15.77 -13.72
C PRO A 469 -6.35 -17.04 -12.91
N LEU A 470 -7.30 -17.46 -12.06
CA LEU A 470 -7.13 -18.57 -11.09
C LEU A 470 -7.03 -19.97 -11.73
N ASP A 471 -7.38 -20.08 -13.01
CA ASP A 471 -7.22 -21.26 -13.86
C ASP A 471 -5.89 -21.28 -14.62
N ILE A 472 -5.11 -20.19 -14.56
CA ILE A 472 -3.75 -20.10 -15.09
C ILE A 472 -2.73 -20.07 -13.94
N VAL A 473 -2.87 -19.17 -12.95
CA VAL A 473 -1.91 -18.98 -11.84
C VAL A 473 -2.59 -18.74 -10.49
N ALA A 474 -1.93 -19.13 -9.39
CA ALA A 474 -2.41 -18.89 -8.04
C ALA A 474 -1.31 -18.52 -7.03
N ASP A 475 -1.63 -17.60 -6.11
CA ASP A 475 -0.83 -17.25 -4.93
C ASP A 475 -1.58 -17.69 -3.66
N ASP A 476 -1.18 -18.84 -3.09
CA ASP A 476 -1.77 -19.38 -1.85
C ASP A 476 -1.54 -18.49 -0.61
N LYS A 477 -0.71 -17.43 -0.70
CA LYS A 477 -0.60 -16.40 0.35
C LYS A 477 -1.73 -15.35 0.28
N GLN A 478 -2.57 -15.33 -0.78
CA GLN A 478 -3.75 -14.45 -0.87
C GLN A 478 -5.05 -15.13 -0.43
N ALA A 479 -5.97 -14.33 0.12
CA ALA A 479 -7.26 -14.81 0.63
C ALA A 479 -8.24 -15.26 -0.47
N ASP A 480 -8.11 -14.72 -1.69
CA ASP A 480 -8.84 -15.15 -2.90
C ASP A 480 -7.97 -16.03 -3.83
N ARG A 481 -6.73 -16.33 -3.42
CA ARG A 481 -5.68 -17.05 -4.17
C ARG A 481 -5.21 -16.41 -5.47
N ALA A 482 -5.65 -15.19 -5.81
CA ALA A 482 -5.30 -14.57 -7.08
C ALA A 482 -3.91 -13.92 -7.00
N VAL A 483 -3.06 -14.12 -8.01
CA VAL A 483 -1.79 -13.38 -8.13
C VAL A 483 -2.14 -11.91 -8.39
N VAL A 484 -1.74 -11.00 -7.49
CA VAL A 484 -2.01 -9.56 -7.61
C VAL A 484 -0.73 -8.85 -8.01
N CYS A 485 -0.75 -8.08 -9.10
CA CYS A 485 0.46 -7.39 -9.57
C CYS A 485 0.98 -6.38 -8.54
N GLY A 486 2.30 -6.25 -8.46
CA GLY A 486 3.02 -5.63 -7.35
C GLY A 486 3.17 -6.62 -6.20
N LEU A 487 2.17 -6.74 -5.33
CA LEU A 487 2.23 -7.45 -4.05
C LEU A 487 2.64 -8.91 -4.15
N SER A 488 1.94 -9.72 -4.96
CA SER A 488 2.25 -11.14 -5.10
C SER A 488 3.64 -11.31 -5.73
N CYS A 489 3.95 -10.49 -6.73
CA CYS A 489 5.24 -10.47 -7.40
C CYS A 489 6.38 -10.16 -6.41
N MET A 490 6.27 -9.11 -5.59
CA MET A 490 7.26 -8.77 -4.54
C MET A 490 7.42 -9.87 -3.48
N SER A 491 6.33 -10.55 -3.11
CA SER A 491 6.32 -11.68 -2.16
C SER A 491 6.93 -12.96 -2.72
N CYS A 492 6.82 -13.19 -4.03
CA CYS A 492 7.45 -14.32 -4.73
C CYS A 492 8.93 -14.03 -5.07
N HIS A 493 9.22 -12.79 -5.49
CA HIS A 493 10.55 -12.29 -5.87
C HIS A 493 11.22 -11.50 -4.75
N ALA A 494 10.94 -11.89 -3.50
CA ALA A 494 11.50 -11.25 -2.30
C ALA A 494 13.04 -11.14 -2.37
N ASN A 495 13.68 -12.19 -2.90
CA ASN A 495 15.12 -12.31 -3.09
C ASN A 495 15.48 -12.37 -4.60
N GLY A 496 14.81 -11.56 -5.43
CA GLY A 496 15.14 -11.44 -6.85
C GLY A 496 14.57 -12.56 -7.73
N MET A 497 15.32 -12.96 -8.76
CA MET A 497 14.81 -13.86 -9.80
C MET A 497 14.82 -15.34 -9.38
N ILE A 498 13.62 -15.95 -9.35
CA ILE A 498 13.45 -17.36 -8.98
C ILE A 498 14.11 -18.26 -10.03
N ARG A 499 15.20 -18.96 -9.65
CA ARG A 499 15.86 -19.93 -10.54
C ARG A 499 14.92 -21.08 -10.91
N LYS A 500 14.86 -21.43 -12.19
CA LYS A 500 14.14 -22.59 -12.74
C LYS A 500 15.05 -23.39 -13.66
N GLN A 501 14.87 -24.71 -13.70
CA GLN A 501 15.68 -25.59 -14.54
C GLN A 501 15.03 -25.74 -15.93
N ASP A 502 15.81 -25.59 -17.00
CA ASP A 502 15.33 -25.82 -18.36
C ASP A 502 15.20 -27.32 -18.69
N GLU A 503 14.08 -27.68 -19.32
CA GLU A 503 13.77 -29.02 -19.81
C GLU A 503 13.80 -29.12 -21.35
N VAL A 504 13.78 -27.99 -22.07
CA VAL A 504 13.81 -27.98 -23.54
C VAL A 504 15.18 -28.39 -24.08
N ARG A 505 16.27 -27.75 -23.65
CA ARG A 505 17.64 -28.07 -24.09
C ARG A 505 18.00 -29.55 -23.92
N PRO A 506 17.83 -30.20 -22.74
CA PRO A 506 18.14 -31.63 -22.61
C PRO A 506 17.23 -32.51 -23.50
N THR A 507 15.96 -32.13 -23.68
CA THR A 507 15.02 -32.86 -24.55
C THR A 507 15.41 -32.77 -26.03
N VAL A 508 15.81 -31.58 -26.51
CA VAL A 508 16.29 -31.35 -27.89
C VAL A 508 17.66 -32.01 -28.12
N LEU A 509 18.56 -32.01 -27.13
CA LEU A 509 19.83 -32.74 -27.22
C LEU A 509 19.62 -34.27 -27.32
N ALA A 510 18.68 -34.81 -26.56
CA ALA A 510 18.36 -36.25 -26.57
C ALA A 510 17.63 -36.69 -27.85
N ASN A 511 16.77 -35.84 -28.42
CA ASN A 511 15.88 -36.17 -29.53
C ASN A 511 16.15 -35.34 -30.80
N ARG A 512 17.40 -34.91 -31.01
CA ARG A 512 17.79 -33.88 -31.99
C ARG A 512 17.23 -34.07 -33.41
N ASP A 513 17.14 -35.30 -33.91
CA ASP A 513 16.62 -35.61 -35.26
C ASP A 513 15.11 -35.33 -35.40
N ALA A 514 14.37 -35.15 -34.31
CA ALA A 514 12.95 -34.79 -34.29
C ALA A 514 12.68 -33.29 -34.43
N TYR A 515 13.68 -32.43 -34.17
CA TYR A 515 13.53 -30.97 -34.16
C TYR A 515 14.15 -30.32 -35.42
N PRO A 516 13.35 -29.89 -36.42
CA PRO A 516 13.89 -29.34 -37.68
C PRO A 516 14.78 -28.11 -37.51
N GLN A 517 14.60 -27.37 -36.41
CA GLN A 517 15.34 -26.16 -36.06
C GLN A 517 16.21 -26.33 -34.80
N ALA A 518 16.63 -27.56 -34.46
CA ALA A 518 17.42 -27.87 -33.25
C ALA A 518 18.58 -26.90 -32.98
N ASP A 519 19.35 -26.51 -34.00
CA ASP A 519 20.48 -25.58 -33.82
C ASP A 519 20.06 -24.14 -33.47
N ARG A 520 18.83 -23.70 -33.79
CA ARG A 520 18.28 -22.42 -33.32
C ARG A 520 17.84 -22.53 -31.87
N ILE A 521 17.07 -23.59 -31.56
CA ILE A 521 16.57 -23.85 -30.20
C ILE A 521 17.75 -23.94 -29.23
N LEU A 522 18.81 -24.69 -29.56
CA LEU A 522 20.02 -24.83 -28.74
C LEU A 522 20.93 -23.58 -28.66
N ARG A 523 20.59 -22.48 -29.36
CA ARG A 523 21.17 -21.14 -29.12
C ARG A 523 20.31 -20.30 -28.17
N GLN A 524 18.99 -20.37 -28.31
CA GLN A 524 18.03 -19.61 -27.51
C GLN A 524 17.85 -20.19 -26.10
N TYR A 525 17.99 -21.51 -25.94
CA TYR A 525 18.05 -22.22 -24.65
C TYR A 525 19.52 -22.61 -24.39
N PRO A 526 20.32 -21.80 -23.68
CA PRO A 526 21.75 -22.05 -23.48
C PRO A 526 22.00 -23.09 -22.38
N ASP A 527 23.27 -23.44 -22.14
CA ASP A 527 23.63 -24.33 -21.03
C ASP A 527 23.29 -23.71 -19.66
N ALA A 528 23.02 -24.55 -18.66
CA ALA A 528 22.56 -24.15 -17.34
C ALA A 528 23.43 -23.07 -16.68
N ASP A 529 24.76 -23.17 -16.82
CA ASP A 529 25.72 -22.18 -16.29
C ASP A 529 25.50 -20.77 -16.86
N VAL A 530 24.96 -20.64 -18.08
CA VAL A 530 24.71 -19.35 -18.75
C VAL A 530 23.40 -18.73 -18.25
N ILE A 531 22.31 -19.50 -18.16
CA ILE A 531 21.04 -18.97 -17.65
C ILE A 531 21.12 -18.69 -16.14
N ASN A 532 21.79 -19.55 -15.37
CA ASN A 532 22.08 -19.28 -13.96
C ASN A 532 22.96 -18.02 -13.84
N GLY A 533 24.00 -17.86 -14.67
CA GLY A 533 24.84 -16.66 -14.63
C GLY A 533 24.05 -15.35 -14.81
N VAL A 534 23.09 -15.29 -15.74
CA VAL A 534 22.28 -14.07 -15.94
C VAL A 534 21.16 -13.89 -14.91
N LEU A 535 20.64 -14.98 -14.31
CA LEU A 535 19.75 -14.90 -13.15
C LEU A 535 20.49 -14.34 -11.93
N ASP A 536 21.74 -14.76 -11.75
CA ASP A 536 22.59 -14.35 -10.65
C ASP A 536 23.02 -12.88 -10.82
N GLU A 537 23.38 -12.43 -12.03
CA GLU A 537 23.63 -11.01 -12.35
C GLU A 537 22.43 -10.08 -12.05
N ASP A 538 21.20 -10.54 -12.28
CA ASP A 538 19.98 -9.75 -12.05
C ASP A 538 19.55 -9.77 -10.57
N THR A 539 19.80 -10.87 -9.86
CA THR A 539 19.56 -10.99 -8.42
C THR A 539 20.60 -10.23 -7.60
N GLU A 540 21.90 -10.34 -7.90
CA GLU A 540 22.96 -9.56 -7.22
C GLU A 540 22.71 -8.05 -7.31
N ARG A 541 22.15 -7.58 -8.44
CA ARG A 541 21.72 -6.18 -8.63
C ARG A 541 20.60 -5.77 -7.68
N PHE A 542 19.59 -6.63 -7.51
CA PHE A 542 18.44 -6.37 -6.67
C PHE A 542 18.79 -6.49 -5.17
N GLU A 543 19.55 -7.52 -4.79
CA GLU A 543 20.10 -7.68 -3.44
C GLU A 543 21.03 -6.50 -3.07
N GLY A 544 21.79 -5.96 -4.03
CA GLY A 544 22.56 -4.73 -3.84
C GLY A 544 21.69 -3.52 -3.48
N ALA A 545 20.61 -3.29 -4.23
CA ALA A 545 19.67 -2.18 -3.95
C ALA A 545 18.93 -2.36 -2.61
N LEU A 546 18.53 -3.59 -2.26
CA LEU A 546 17.97 -3.89 -0.95
C LEU A 546 18.98 -3.62 0.18
N LYS A 547 20.23 -4.03 0.00
CA LYS A 547 21.30 -3.80 0.99
C LYS A 547 21.59 -2.31 1.21
N ASP A 548 21.60 -1.51 0.14
CA ASP A 548 21.79 -0.06 0.23
C ASP A 548 20.57 0.65 0.88
N LEU A 549 19.39 -0.01 0.93
CA LEU A 549 18.23 0.41 1.73
C LEU A 549 18.25 -0.09 3.19
N GLY A 550 19.26 -0.87 3.59
CA GLY A 550 19.41 -1.39 4.96
C GLY A 550 18.93 -2.83 5.20
N PHE A 551 18.60 -3.60 4.16
CA PHE A 551 18.27 -5.02 4.32
C PHE A 551 19.53 -5.89 4.42
N ASP A 552 19.90 -6.31 5.63
CA ASP A 552 20.98 -7.29 5.84
C ASP A 552 20.58 -8.74 5.47
N ARG A 553 19.28 -9.07 5.57
CA ARG A 553 18.70 -10.38 5.26
C ARG A 553 17.23 -10.21 4.82
N LEU A 554 16.80 -11.02 3.86
CA LEU A 554 15.39 -11.14 3.46
C LEU A 554 15.09 -12.60 3.09
N THR A 555 13.85 -13.05 3.28
CA THR A 555 13.32 -14.31 2.75
C THR A 555 11.90 -14.14 2.21
N ASP A 556 11.35 -15.17 1.58
CA ASP A 556 9.92 -15.22 1.20
C ASP A 556 8.97 -15.28 2.41
N THR A 557 9.51 -15.43 3.63
CA THR A 557 8.80 -15.37 4.91
C THR A 557 9.10 -14.12 5.73
N SER A 558 9.96 -13.21 5.24
CA SER A 558 10.27 -11.89 5.82
C SER A 558 10.21 -10.78 4.76
N GLU A 559 9.18 -10.81 3.91
CA GLU A 559 8.96 -9.78 2.89
C GLU A 559 8.06 -8.66 3.48
N PRO A 560 8.61 -7.48 3.79
CA PRO A 560 7.96 -6.53 4.68
C PRO A 560 6.80 -5.77 4.02
N VAL A 561 6.81 -5.62 2.68
CA VAL A 561 5.70 -4.99 1.94
C VAL A 561 4.45 -5.86 2.03
N PHE A 562 4.62 -7.17 1.82
CA PHE A 562 3.58 -8.17 2.00
C PHE A 562 3.11 -8.23 3.45
N HIS A 563 4.00 -8.33 4.43
CA HIS A 563 3.65 -8.43 5.85
C HIS A 563 2.90 -7.21 6.37
N MET A 564 3.37 -6.00 6.06
CA MET A 564 2.68 -4.75 6.42
C MET A 564 1.29 -4.68 5.79
N ALA A 565 1.17 -5.06 4.51
CA ALA A 565 -0.11 -5.09 3.83
C ALA A 565 -1.07 -6.15 4.40
N LYS A 566 -0.55 -7.30 4.86
CA LYS A 566 -1.35 -8.33 5.56
C LYS A 566 -1.74 -7.89 6.97
N ARG A 567 -0.88 -7.19 7.70
CA ARG A 567 -1.26 -6.53 8.96
C ARG A 567 -2.40 -5.54 8.74
N PHE A 568 -2.35 -4.72 7.69
CA PHE A 568 -3.43 -3.78 7.37
C PHE A 568 -4.76 -4.48 7.07
N GLU A 569 -4.75 -5.65 6.39
CA GLU A 569 -5.95 -6.43 6.09
C GLU A 569 -6.66 -7.03 7.34
N GLN A 570 -6.01 -7.06 8.51
CA GLN A 570 -6.56 -7.64 9.75
C GLN A 570 -7.80 -6.92 10.30
N ALA A 571 -8.55 -7.61 11.16
CA ALA A 571 -9.67 -7.01 11.88
C ALA A 571 -9.18 -6.00 12.93
N VAL A 572 -9.81 -4.83 12.98
CA VAL A 572 -9.50 -3.72 13.88
C VAL A 572 -10.18 -3.97 15.22
N ASP A 573 -9.45 -3.93 16.33
CA ASP A 573 -9.96 -3.93 17.70
C ASP A 573 -10.00 -2.51 18.30
N ARG A 574 -10.40 -2.40 19.57
CA ARG A 574 -10.56 -1.10 20.25
C ARG A 574 -9.23 -0.32 20.34
N SER A 575 -8.13 -1.02 20.62
CA SER A 575 -6.81 -0.39 20.79
C SER A 575 -6.31 0.18 19.47
N LEU A 576 -6.30 -0.63 18.42
CA LEU A 576 -5.93 -0.16 17.09
C LEU A 576 -6.91 0.91 16.59
N ALA A 577 -8.22 0.79 16.82
CA ALA A 577 -9.17 1.81 16.41
C ALA A 577 -8.91 3.18 17.09
N ALA A 578 -8.66 3.20 18.40
CA ALA A 578 -8.36 4.43 19.13
C ALA A 578 -7.06 5.08 18.64
N ALA A 579 -6.00 4.27 18.47
CA ALA A 579 -4.73 4.69 17.91
C ALA A 579 -4.86 5.22 16.46
N GLU A 580 -5.71 4.60 15.63
CA GLU A 580 -6.03 5.05 14.27
C GLU A 580 -6.86 6.34 14.20
N PHE A 581 -7.43 6.81 15.32
CA PHE A 581 -8.04 8.14 15.47
C PHE A 581 -7.14 9.13 16.26
N GLY A 582 -5.97 8.70 16.76
CA GLY A 582 -5.06 9.55 17.54
C GLY A 582 -5.57 9.90 18.95
N VAL A 583 -6.27 8.97 19.62
CA VAL A 583 -6.88 9.14 20.96
C VAL A 583 -6.70 7.92 21.85
N SER A 584 -6.93 8.05 23.16
CA SER A 584 -6.97 6.92 24.10
C SER A 584 -8.21 6.04 23.91
N GLU A 585 -8.18 4.81 24.41
CA GLU A 585 -9.32 3.89 24.33
C GLU A 585 -10.56 4.41 25.09
N GLU A 586 -10.37 5.11 26.21
CA GLU A 586 -11.44 5.74 26.99
C GLU A 586 -12.06 6.91 26.21
N GLN A 587 -11.22 7.73 25.59
CA GLN A 587 -11.67 8.84 24.73
C GLN A 587 -12.46 8.29 23.52
N PHE A 588 -11.95 7.27 22.85
CA PHE A 588 -12.63 6.62 21.74
C PHE A 588 -13.99 6.01 22.14
N VAL A 589 -14.08 5.40 23.33
CA VAL A 589 -15.36 4.89 23.85
C VAL A 589 -16.36 6.02 24.17
N SER A 590 -15.90 7.16 24.72
CA SER A 590 -16.74 8.35 24.95
C SER A 590 -17.27 8.91 23.63
N LEU A 591 -16.38 9.08 22.64
CA LEU A 591 -16.72 9.54 21.29
C LEU A 591 -17.76 8.64 20.61
N LEU A 592 -17.69 7.31 20.81
CA LEU A 592 -18.73 6.38 20.36
C LEU A 592 -20.04 6.53 21.15
N ASP A 593 -20.03 6.73 22.47
CA ASP A 593 -21.25 7.01 23.24
C ASP A 593 -21.94 8.33 22.83
N GLU A 594 -21.15 9.33 22.43
CA GLU A 594 -21.63 10.63 21.98
C GLU A 594 -22.11 10.64 20.52
N THR A 595 -21.83 9.58 19.74
CA THR A 595 -22.17 9.49 18.29
C THR A 595 -23.06 8.28 17.91
N PRO A 596 -24.36 8.25 18.28
CA PRO A 596 -25.26 7.11 18.06
C PRO A 596 -25.51 6.63 16.61
N LYS A 597 -24.96 7.31 15.59
CA LYS A 597 -24.90 6.82 14.19
C LYS A 597 -23.67 5.93 13.99
N VAL A 598 -22.48 6.47 14.24
CA VAL A 598 -21.18 5.77 14.15
C VAL A 598 -21.17 4.52 15.03
N ALA A 599 -21.70 4.64 16.26
CA ALA A 599 -21.81 3.53 17.20
C ALA A 599 -22.71 2.35 16.76
N ARG A 600 -23.51 2.49 15.68
CA ARG A 600 -24.23 1.35 15.09
C ARG A 600 -23.32 0.48 14.23
N VAL A 601 -22.25 1.06 13.67
CA VAL A 601 -21.30 0.40 12.77
C VAL A 601 -20.02 0.00 13.52
N LEU A 602 -19.51 0.89 14.39
CA LEU A 602 -18.31 0.67 15.20
C LEU A 602 -18.60 0.17 16.62
N GLY A 603 -19.87 0.07 17.02
CA GLY A 603 -20.30 -0.39 18.35
C GLY A 603 -19.68 -1.69 18.90
N PRO A 604 -19.31 -2.70 18.07
CA PRO A 604 -18.58 -3.87 18.56
C PRO A 604 -17.27 -3.52 19.29
N LEU A 605 -16.59 -2.44 18.88
CA LEU A 605 -15.33 -1.98 19.49
C LEU A 605 -15.48 -1.50 20.94
N LYS A 606 -16.70 -1.32 21.44
CA LYS A 606 -16.95 -1.01 22.86
C LYS A 606 -16.82 -2.25 23.77
N LEU A 607 -16.77 -3.46 23.19
CA LEU A 607 -16.59 -4.71 23.93
C LEU A 607 -15.09 -4.99 24.14
N PRO A 608 -14.66 -5.57 25.28
CA PRO A 608 -13.23 -5.79 25.57
C PRO A 608 -12.45 -6.53 24.48
N ASN A 609 -13.02 -7.58 23.90
CA ASN A 609 -12.43 -8.37 22.81
C ASN A 609 -13.15 -8.10 21.47
N GLY A 610 -13.76 -6.93 21.33
CA GLY A 610 -14.56 -6.56 20.16
C GLY A 610 -13.68 -6.16 18.97
N LYS A 611 -13.83 -6.84 17.83
CA LYS A 611 -13.15 -6.50 16.58
C LYS A 611 -14.16 -6.26 15.45
N VAL A 612 -13.86 -5.34 14.53
CA VAL A 612 -14.58 -5.10 13.27
C VAL A 612 -13.69 -5.41 12.06
N LYS A 613 -14.28 -5.79 10.93
CA LYS A 613 -13.48 -6.09 9.71
C LYS A 613 -12.89 -4.79 9.14
N ARG A 614 -11.63 -4.80 8.67
CA ARG A 614 -10.98 -3.63 8.03
C ARG A 614 -11.89 -2.91 7.03
N LYS A 615 -12.50 -3.62 6.08
CA LYS A 615 -13.44 -3.01 5.09
C LYS A 615 -14.61 -2.25 5.74
N GLN A 616 -15.14 -2.72 6.87
CA GLN A 616 -16.23 -2.04 7.60
C GLN A 616 -15.71 -0.81 8.36
N PHE A 617 -14.50 -0.88 8.92
CA PHE A 617 -13.86 0.26 9.58
C PHE A 617 -13.57 1.39 8.58
N LEU A 618 -12.92 1.07 7.46
CA LEU A 618 -12.59 2.05 6.41
C LEU A 618 -13.83 2.74 5.83
N ALA A 619 -14.93 2.01 5.64
CA ALA A 619 -16.18 2.56 5.12
C ALA A 619 -16.85 3.58 6.06
N GLU A 620 -16.64 3.45 7.38
CA GLU A 620 -17.17 4.40 8.37
C GLU A 620 -16.14 5.49 8.74
N PHE A 621 -14.84 5.32 8.45
CA PHE A 621 -13.77 6.17 8.99
C PHE A 621 -13.99 7.67 8.72
N LYS A 622 -14.26 8.08 7.48
CA LYS A 622 -14.52 9.51 7.17
C LYS A 622 -15.77 10.06 7.87
N SER A 623 -16.81 9.24 8.05
CA SER A 623 -18.01 9.60 8.81
C SER A 623 -17.72 9.74 10.31
N ALA A 624 -16.91 8.83 10.86
CA ALA A 624 -16.48 8.84 12.25
C ALA A 624 -15.56 10.02 12.57
N ALA A 625 -14.50 10.23 11.78
CA ALA A 625 -13.57 11.35 11.95
C ALA A 625 -14.28 12.71 11.93
N LYS A 626 -15.24 12.90 11.02
CA LYS A 626 -16.10 14.11 11.00
C LYS A 626 -16.99 14.20 12.23
N ALA A 627 -17.63 13.11 12.66
CA ALA A 627 -18.50 13.10 13.83
C ALA A 627 -17.75 13.30 15.15
N PHE A 628 -16.46 12.94 15.21
CA PHE A 628 -15.56 13.16 16.35
C PHE A 628 -14.89 14.54 16.31
N GLY A 629 -14.92 15.25 15.17
CA GLY A 629 -14.36 16.59 15.01
C GLY A 629 -12.89 16.65 14.56
N PHE A 630 -12.30 15.54 14.08
CA PHE A 630 -10.88 15.48 13.69
C PHE A 630 -10.56 16.03 12.29
N GLY A 631 -11.57 16.46 11.53
CA GLY A 631 -11.40 17.11 10.23
C GLY A 631 -12.61 16.99 9.34
N GLU A 632 -12.58 17.69 8.20
CA GLU A 632 -13.54 17.46 7.11
C GLU A 632 -13.02 16.38 6.16
N ALA A 633 -13.93 15.62 5.55
CA ALA A 633 -13.58 14.50 4.70
C ALA A 633 -13.05 14.97 3.34
N PHE A 634 -11.81 14.61 2.97
CA PHE A 634 -11.26 14.97 1.66
C PHE A 634 -12.09 14.32 0.54
N GLY A 635 -12.38 15.11 -0.50
CA GLY A 635 -13.22 14.74 -1.65
C GLY A 635 -14.73 14.96 -1.47
N VAL A 636 -15.23 15.31 -0.28
CA VAL A 636 -16.67 15.45 -0.03
C VAL A 636 -17.13 16.91 -0.21
N SER A 637 -17.88 17.18 -1.28
CA SER A 637 -18.64 18.43 -1.38
C SER A 637 -19.74 18.50 -0.30
N PRO A 638 -19.97 19.64 0.35
CA PRO A 638 -20.99 19.77 1.40
C PRO A 638 -22.40 19.70 0.79
N THR A 639 -23.01 18.52 0.84
CA THR A 639 -24.43 18.34 0.56
C THR A 639 -25.27 19.04 1.63
N ALA A 640 -26.22 19.87 1.20
CA ALA A 640 -27.04 20.66 2.11
C ALA A 640 -27.96 19.78 2.99
N ASP A 641 -28.19 20.21 4.23
CA ASP A 641 -29.08 19.51 5.17
C ASP A 641 -30.49 19.32 4.60
N VAL A 642 -30.89 18.06 4.42
CA VAL A 642 -32.28 17.68 4.17
C VAL A 642 -32.92 17.31 5.52
N PRO A 643 -33.98 18.01 5.97
CA PRO A 643 -34.61 17.74 7.26
C PRO A 643 -35.26 16.35 7.33
N ASP A 644 -35.27 15.75 8.52
CA ASP A 644 -35.84 14.42 8.81
C ASP A 644 -37.23 14.19 8.21
N ALA A 645 -37.33 13.21 7.31
CA ALA A 645 -38.58 12.70 6.76
C ALA A 645 -38.88 11.29 7.31
N ASN A 646 -39.89 11.22 8.20
CA ASN A 646 -40.28 10.03 8.96
C ASN A 646 -40.29 8.71 8.15
N ILE A 647 -39.47 7.74 8.56
CA ILE A 647 -39.64 6.34 8.15
C ILE A 647 -40.74 5.70 9.02
N ALA A 648 -41.79 5.20 8.37
CA ALA A 648 -42.85 4.43 9.00
C ALA A 648 -42.69 2.93 8.69
N ASP A 649 -42.64 2.14 9.76
CA ASP A 649 -42.56 0.68 9.87
C ASP A 649 -43.28 -0.15 8.78
N ALA A 650 -42.55 -1.11 8.19
CA ALA A 650 -43.08 -2.30 7.51
C ALA A 650 -42.00 -3.41 7.44
N GLY A 651 -41.94 -4.31 8.44
CA GLY A 651 -40.99 -5.43 8.47
C GLY A 651 -41.53 -6.79 7.99
N ASP A 652 -40.61 -7.72 7.69
CA ASP A 652 -40.74 -9.20 7.58
C ASP A 652 -41.77 -9.75 6.54
N VAL A 653 -41.58 -10.87 5.83
CA VAL A 653 -41.10 -12.18 6.31
C VAL A 653 -40.39 -13.04 5.23
N THR A 654 -39.59 -13.98 5.73
CA THR A 654 -38.99 -15.20 5.14
C THR A 654 -39.62 -15.86 3.90
N ALA A 655 -38.78 -16.51 3.09
CA ALA A 655 -39.13 -17.33 1.92
C ALA A 655 -39.64 -18.77 2.23
N THR A 656 -40.38 -19.38 1.29
CA THR A 656 -40.21 -20.78 0.78
C THR A 656 -41.18 -21.13 -0.36
N ASP A 657 -40.85 -22.14 -1.19
CA ASP A 657 -41.65 -22.66 -2.32
C ASP A 657 -42.95 -23.39 -1.91
N GLY A 658 -43.95 -23.52 -2.81
CA GLY A 658 -45.19 -24.23 -2.42
C GLY A 658 -46.30 -24.65 -3.40
N ASN A 659 -46.24 -24.40 -4.72
CA ASN A 659 -47.15 -25.01 -5.73
C ASN A 659 -48.69 -24.68 -5.64
N VAL A 660 -49.46 -25.10 -6.65
CA VAL A 660 -50.85 -24.66 -7.00
C VAL A 660 -51.68 -25.89 -7.50
N PRO A 661 -53.04 -25.94 -7.49
CA PRO A 661 -54.10 -25.21 -6.76
C PRO A 661 -55.06 -26.15 -5.95
N THR A 662 -56.04 -25.58 -5.20
CA THR A 662 -57.50 -25.84 -5.42
C THR A 662 -58.40 -25.00 -4.49
N ALA A 663 -59.66 -24.78 -4.91
CA ALA A 663 -60.74 -24.10 -4.18
C ALA A 663 -61.98 -25.04 -4.11
N PRO A 664 -63.18 -24.69 -3.57
CA PRO A 664 -63.62 -23.42 -2.92
C PRO A 664 -64.46 -23.58 -1.62
N ALA A 665 -64.91 -22.47 -0.99
CA ALA A 665 -66.33 -22.11 -0.73
C ALA A 665 -66.59 -21.12 0.45
N ALA A 666 -67.36 -20.05 0.18
CA ALA A 666 -68.45 -19.43 0.97
C ALA A 666 -68.37 -19.35 2.54
N ASN A 667 -68.66 -18.24 3.25
CA ASN A 667 -69.62 -17.15 2.98
C ASN A 667 -69.47 -15.92 3.95
N ASN A 668 -69.85 -14.73 3.45
CA ASN A 668 -70.55 -13.60 4.12
C ASN A 668 -70.03 -12.84 5.38
N THR A 669 -69.61 -11.60 5.11
CA THR A 669 -69.69 -10.30 5.85
C THR A 669 -71.00 -9.96 6.61
N PRO A 670 -71.14 -8.79 7.32
CA PRO A 670 -70.16 -7.88 7.99
C PRO A 670 -70.60 -7.31 9.38
N ALA A 671 -69.71 -6.57 10.10
CA ALA A 671 -70.07 -5.53 11.09
C ALA A 671 -68.89 -4.55 11.40
N GLN A 672 -69.17 -3.38 12.00
CA GLN A 672 -68.22 -2.28 12.32
C GLN A 672 -68.40 -1.77 13.80
N PRO A 673 -67.53 -0.89 14.35
CA PRO A 673 -67.03 -0.99 15.74
C PRO A 673 -67.57 0.04 16.75
N LYS A 674 -67.00 0.03 17.97
CA LYS A 674 -66.97 1.13 18.96
C LYS A 674 -65.66 1.14 19.75
N GLY A 675 -65.17 2.32 20.12
CA GLY A 675 -64.14 2.55 21.15
C GLY A 675 -64.71 3.16 22.44
N PRO A 676 -63.87 3.45 23.44
CA PRO A 676 -64.03 4.63 24.32
C PRO A 676 -62.68 5.23 24.80
N PRO A 677 -62.64 6.31 25.62
CA PRO A 677 -63.42 7.56 25.59
C PRO A 677 -62.54 8.84 25.74
N ASP A 678 -63.17 10.02 25.71
CA ASP A 678 -62.58 11.36 25.91
C ASP A 678 -62.38 11.76 27.39
N ASP A 679 -61.62 12.84 27.65
CA ASP A 679 -62.08 13.95 28.52
C ASP A 679 -61.33 15.29 28.23
N LEU A 680 -61.85 16.44 28.72
CA LEU A 680 -61.64 17.81 28.16
C LEU A 680 -61.26 18.89 29.25
N PRO A 681 -61.42 20.23 29.05
CA PRO A 681 -60.64 21.21 28.26
C PRO A 681 -60.11 22.42 29.12
N PRO A 682 -60.27 23.73 28.77
CA PRO A 682 -59.53 24.61 27.82
C PRO A 682 -58.86 25.86 28.48
N ALA A 683 -58.14 26.71 27.71
CA ALA A 683 -58.26 28.19 27.72
C ALA A 683 -57.29 28.91 26.73
N GLU A 684 -57.70 30.08 26.22
CA GLU A 684 -56.88 31.04 25.44
C GLU A 684 -56.44 32.23 26.32
N PHE A 685 -55.43 33.01 25.92
CA PHE A 685 -55.42 34.49 25.88
C PHE A 685 -54.10 35.04 25.28
N ALA A 686 -54.01 36.36 25.06
CA ALA A 686 -52.98 36.99 24.22
C ALA A 686 -52.30 38.23 24.84
N ASP A 687 -51.31 38.75 24.11
CA ASP A 687 -50.78 40.14 24.06
C ASP A 687 -49.66 40.63 25.03
N ASN A 688 -48.58 41.10 24.40
CA ASN A 688 -47.72 42.28 24.69
C ASN A 688 -47.05 42.51 26.07
N ALA A 689 -45.70 42.50 26.09
CA ALA A 689 -44.86 43.27 27.03
C ALA A 689 -43.47 43.63 26.44
N THR A 690 -42.87 44.75 26.86
CA THR A 690 -41.65 45.40 26.29
C THR A 690 -40.29 44.97 26.88
N GLN A 691 -39.21 45.23 26.14
CA GLN A 691 -37.78 45.11 26.52
C GLN A 691 -37.36 45.91 27.76
N PRO A 692 -36.13 45.68 28.31
CA PRO A 692 -35.09 46.72 28.17
C PRO A 692 -33.60 46.26 28.07
N THR A 693 -32.78 47.01 27.30
CA THR A 693 -31.28 47.10 27.33
C THR A 693 -30.49 45.83 26.96
N ALA A 694 -29.20 45.87 26.55
CA ALA A 694 -28.16 46.92 26.56
C ALA A 694 -27.31 46.92 25.25
N PRO A 695 -26.36 47.86 25.00
CA PRO A 695 -25.78 48.08 23.67
C PRO A 695 -24.38 47.48 23.45
N GLY A 696 -24.01 47.26 22.17
CA GLY A 696 -22.66 47.60 21.71
C GLY A 696 -21.70 46.49 21.30
N SER A 697 -22.16 45.29 20.92
CA SER A 697 -21.37 44.45 20.02
C SER A 697 -21.41 45.04 18.60
N THR A 698 -20.29 45.02 17.89
CA THR A 698 -20.31 45.24 16.43
C THR A 698 -21.06 44.09 15.77
N GLU A 699 -22.15 44.38 15.07
CA GLU A 699 -22.79 43.40 14.20
C GLU A 699 -21.77 42.96 13.14
N ALA A 700 -21.29 41.72 13.27
CA ALA A 700 -20.78 41.01 12.10
C ALA A 700 -21.97 40.91 11.14
N ILE A 701 -21.88 41.61 10.01
CA ILE A 701 -22.81 41.40 8.90
C ILE A 701 -22.78 39.89 8.61
N PRO A 702 -23.92 39.20 8.57
CA PRO A 702 -23.94 37.79 8.18
C PRO A 702 -23.27 37.67 6.82
N VAL A 703 -22.12 37.01 6.78
CA VAL A 703 -21.53 36.59 5.51
C VAL A 703 -22.41 35.44 5.06
N GLU A 704 -23.42 35.77 4.26
CA GLU A 704 -24.17 34.78 3.52
C GLU A 704 -23.14 33.90 2.78
N PRO A 705 -23.21 32.56 2.89
CA PRO A 705 -22.32 31.70 2.12
C PRO A 705 -22.50 32.04 0.63
N PRO A 706 -21.44 31.91 -0.19
CA PRO A 706 -21.53 32.26 -1.60
C PRO A 706 -22.74 31.56 -2.25
N PRO A 707 -23.52 32.26 -3.08
CA PRO A 707 -24.61 31.61 -3.81
C PRO A 707 -23.99 30.49 -4.66
N ALA A 708 -24.31 29.24 -4.31
CA ALA A 708 -23.72 28.07 -4.92
C ALA A 708 -24.15 27.98 -6.40
N LEU A 709 -23.27 28.43 -7.28
CA LEU A 709 -23.57 28.63 -8.70
C LEU A 709 -22.60 27.84 -9.58
N ILE A 710 -23.01 26.60 -9.83
CA ILE A 710 -22.77 25.93 -11.10
C ILE A 710 -23.24 26.90 -12.19
N HIS A 711 -22.30 27.47 -12.95
CA HIS A 711 -22.59 28.47 -13.96
C HIS A 711 -22.88 27.79 -15.31
N GLN A 712 -23.84 28.32 -16.06
CA GLN A 712 -24.10 27.88 -17.44
C GLN A 712 -23.24 28.72 -18.39
N TRP A 713 -22.12 28.13 -18.83
CA TRP A 713 -21.19 28.75 -19.75
C TRP A 713 -21.77 28.75 -21.15
N ILE A 714 -21.70 29.88 -21.84
CA ILE A 714 -22.21 30.06 -23.20
C ILE A 714 -21.09 30.51 -24.14
N ASN A 715 -21.11 30.05 -25.38
CA ASN A 715 -20.09 30.44 -26.37
C ASN A 715 -20.36 31.86 -26.91
N THR A 716 -19.47 32.35 -27.77
CA THR A 716 -19.63 33.66 -28.43
C THR A 716 -20.88 33.81 -29.31
N ASP A 717 -21.43 32.71 -29.84
CA ASP A 717 -22.74 32.67 -30.53
C ASP A 717 -23.95 32.74 -29.56
N GLY A 718 -23.72 32.60 -28.25
CA GLY A 718 -24.77 32.58 -27.22
C GLY A 718 -25.45 31.22 -27.03
N LYS A 719 -24.85 30.12 -27.49
CA LYS A 719 -25.32 28.75 -27.18
C LYS A 719 -24.73 28.26 -25.86
N PRO A 720 -25.46 27.45 -25.05
CA PRO A 720 -24.86 26.70 -23.94
C PRO A 720 -23.72 25.78 -24.39
N MET A 721 -22.64 25.75 -23.61
CA MET A 721 -21.50 24.84 -23.79
C MET A 721 -21.52 23.75 -22.72
N LEU A 722 -21.43 24.16 -21.45
CA LEU A 722 -21.47 23.27 -20.30
C LEU A 722 -21.94 23.99 -19.01
N ASN A 723 -22.29 23.20 -18.00
CA ASN A 723 -22.63 23.68 -16.67
C ASN A 723 -21.50 23.27 -15.71
N GLY A 724 -20.84 24.24 -15.08
CA GLY A 724 -19.66 24.00 -14.23
C GLY A 724 -19.23 25.26 -13.47
N TYR A 725 -18.29 25.12 -12.53
CA TYR A 725 -17.78 26.23 -11.73
C TYR A 725 -16.46 26.77 -12.31
N PHE A 726 -16.20 28.06 -12.14
CA PHE A 726 -14.90 28.63 -12.50
C PHE A 726 -13.81 28.09 -11.58
N LEU A 727 -12.74 27.52 -12.15
CA LEU A 727 -11.55 27.10 -11.40
C LEU A 727 -10.52 28.24 -11.36
N GLN A 728 -9.95 28.57 -12.52
CA GLN A 728 -8.86 29.55 -12.63
C GLN A 728 -8.75 30.12 -14.05
N ILE A 729 -7.94 31.17 -14.19
CA ILE A 729 -7.36 31.56 -15.48
C ILE A 729 -5.96 30.94 -15.55
N THR A 730 -5.66 30.21 -16.63
CA THR A 730 -4.36 29.55 -16.83
C THR A 730 -3.24 30.57 -17.07
N ARG A 731 -1.97 30.12 -17.02
CA ARG A 731 -0.81 30.97 -17.38
C ARG A 731 -0.83 31.46 -18.83
N THR A 732 -1.61 30.84 -19.71
CA THR A 732 -1.82 31.27 -21.11
C THR A 732 -2.99 32.25 -21.28
N GLY A 733 -3.82 32.45 -20.25
CA GLY A 733 -4.98 33.34 -20.28
C GLY A 733 -6.32 32.63 -20.54
N ASP A 734 -6.31 31.30 -20.67
CA ASP A 734 -7.50 30.48 -20.92
C ASP A 734 -8.31 30.29 -19.63
N VAL A 735 -9.62 30.06 -19.76
CA VAL A 735 -10.52 29.87 -18.62
C VAL A 735 -10.69 28.38 -18.33
N GLN A 736 -10.28 27.94 -17.14
CA GLN A 736 -10.51 26.59 -16.68
C GLN A 736 -11.83 26.49 -15.91
N ILE A 737 -12.66 25.50 -16.26
CA ILE A 737 -14.00 25.28 -15.70
C ILE A 737 -14.07 23.88 -15.13
N GLY A 738 -14.34 23.76 -13.83
CA GLY A 738 -14.53 22.49 -13.14
C GLY A 738 -15.89 21.89 -13.47
N VAL A 739 -15.91 20.59 -13.79
CA VAL A 739 -17.15 19.85 -14.01
C VAL A 739 -17.67 19.33 -12.67
N VAL A 740 -18.99 19.30 -12.53
CA VAL A 740 -19.69 18.80 -11.34
C VAL A 740 -20.37 17.47 -11.62
N ASP A 741 -20.45 16.65 -10.58
CA ASP A 741 -21.46 15.58 -10.51
C ASP A 741 -22.86 16.19 -10.67
N ARG A 742 -23.74 15.44 -11.31
CA ARG A 742 -25.10 15.86 -11.64
C ARG A 742 -26.07 14.73 -11.41
N ASN A 743 -27.32 15.10 -11.14
CA ASN A 743 -28.45 14.19 -11.19
C ASN A 743 -28.71 13.87 -12.67
N TRP A 744 -28.67 12.59 -13.02
CA TRP A 744 -29.03 12.06 -14.33
C TRP A 744 -30.39 11.38 -14.24
N SER A 745 -31.21 11.49 -15.28
CA SER A 745 -32.49 10.79 -15.39
C SER A 745 -32.50 9.87 -16.61
N ILE A 746 -32.65 8.57 -16.38
CA ILE A 746 -32.70 7.54 -17.44
C ILE A 746 -34.06 6.83 -17.48
N GLU A 747 -34.53 6.50 -18.68
CA GLU A 747 -35.66 5.61 -18.91
C GLU A 747 -35.18 4.14 -18.88
N THR A 748 -35.75 3.33 -17.99
CA THR A 748 -35.45 1.89 -17.91
C THR A 748 -36.19 1.10 -19.00
N THR A 749 -35.74 -0.13 -19.27
CA THR A 749 -36.40 -1.03 -20.23
C THR A 749 -37.83 -1.44 -19.86
N GLU A 750 -38.28 -1.16 -18.62
CA GLU A 750 -39.65 -1.42 -18.15
C GLU A 750 -40.56 -0.18 -18.24
N GLY A 751 -39.99 1.00 -18.55
CA GLY A 751 -40.70 2.26 -18.76
C GLY A 751 -40.76 3.19 -17.54
N ASP A 752 -40.13 2.81 -16.42
CA ASP A 752 -39.96 3.66 -15.25
C ASP A 752 -38.68 4.51 -15.38
N THR A 753 -38.68 5.74 -14.83
CA THR A 753 -37.52 6.63 -14.76
C THR A 753 -36.69 6.33 -13.52
N GLN A 754 -35.38 6.16 -13.67
CA GLN A 754 -34.41 6.07 -12.58
C GLN A 754 -33.57 7.36 -12.51
N GLU A 755 -33.44 7.92 -11.30
CA GLU A 755 -32.55 9.04 -11.00
C GLU A 755 -31.31 8.55 -10.24
N PHE A 756 -30.14 9.11 -10.54
CA PHE A 756 -28.88 8.84 -9.82
C PHE A 756 -27.90 10.03 -9.97
N VAL A 757 -26.90 10.10 -9.11
CA VAL A 757 -25.86 11.16 -9.14
C VAL A 757 -24.56 10.58 -9.68
N GLY A 758 -23.86 11.28 -10.58
CA GLY A 758 -22.54 10.84 -11.04
C GLY A 758 -21.80 11.80 -11.98
N SER A 759 -20.53 11.47 -12.23
CA SER A 759 -19.61 12.18 -13.14
C SER A 759 -19.61 11.56 -14.53
N PHE A 760 -19.74 12.39 -15.57
CA PHE A 760 -19.49 11.95 -16.94
C PHE A 760 -18.02 11.51 -17.09
N MET A 761 -17.80 10.34 -17.69
CA MET A 761 -16.47 9.81 -17.99
C MET A 761 -16.14 9.98 -19.48
N SER A 762 -16.91 9.31 -20.36
CA SER A 762 -16.58 9.25 -21.79
C SER A 762 -17.79 8.86 -22.66
N PHE A 763 -17.71 9.22 -23.94
CA PHE A 763 -18.49 8.59 -25.01
C PHE A 763 -17.65 7.46 -25.63
N TYR A 764 -18.29 6.33 -25.94
CA TYR A 764 -17.70 5.30 -26.80
C TYR A 764 -18.77 4.64 -27.67
N LYS A 765 -18.35 3.87 -28.70
CA LYS A 765 -19.28 3.30 -29.67
C LYS A 765 -18.72 2.08 -30.38
N ASP A 766 -19.31 0.93 -30.13
CA ASP A 766 -18.94 -0.31 -30.80
C ASP A 766 -19.51 -0.39 -32.23
N PRO A 767 -18.84 -1.07 -33.18
CA PRO A 767 -19.31 -1.20 -34.56
C PRO A 767 -20.71 -1.85 -34.67
N GLY A 768 -21.73 -1.01 -34.92
CA GLY A 768 -23.13 -1.43 -35.07
C GLY A 768 -24.01 -1.21 -33.83
N GLN A 769 -23.47 -0.70 -32.73
CA GLN A 769 -24.20 -0.36 -31.51
C GLN A 769 -24.60 1.14 -31.46
N PRO A 770 -25.54 1.53 -30.57
CA PRO A 770 -25.74 2.94 -30.21
C PRO A 770 -24.46 3.55 -29.61
N THR A 771 -24.42 4.88 -29.52
CA THR A 771 -23.37 5.57 -28.76
C THR A 771 -23.64 5.39 -27.27
N MET A 772 -22.63 4.93 -26.53
CA MET A 772 -22.68 4.69 -25.09
C MET A 772 -22.06 5.86 -24.34
N VAL A 773 -22.63 6.14 -23.17
CA VAL A 773 -22.23 7.19 -22.22
C VAL A 773 -21.81 6.51 -20.93
N ARG A 774 -20.53 6.60 -20.59
CA ARG A 774 -20.00 6.08 -19.32
C ARG A 774 -20.12 7.14 -18.24
N ILE A 775 -20.73 6.77 -17.11
CA ILE A 775 -20.83 7.62 -15.92
C ILE A 775 -20.21 6.88 -14.73
N GLU A 776 -19.40 7.57 -13.94
CA GLU A 776 -18.95 7.13 -12.62
C GLU A 776 -19.99 7.54 -11.57
N ALA A 777 -20.57 6.58 -10.88
CA ALA A 777 -21.62 6.83 -9.88
C ALA A 777 -21.43 5.93 -8.64
N ASP A 778 -21.76 6.47 -7.46
CA ASP A 778 -21.90 5.66 -6.26
C ASP A 778 -23.29 5.01 -6.22
N LEU A 779 -23.32 3.69 -6.41
CA LEU A 779 -24.52 2.86 -6.25
C LEU A 779 -24.48 2.04 -4.94
N GLY A 780 -23.81 2.58 -3.92
CA GLY A 780 -23.96 2.23 -2.51
C GLY A 780 -23.03 1.14 -1.98
N GLN A 781 -22.12 0.57 -2.79
CA GLN A 781 -21.13 -0.43 -2.33
C GLN A 781 -19.75 -0.39 -3.01
N ILE A 782 -19.63 0.17 -4.22
CA ILE A 782 -18.38 0.45 -4.96
C ILE A 782 -18.67 1.64 -5.90
N LEU A 783 -17.68 2.51 -6.16
CA LEU A 783 -17.67 3.37 -7.35
C LEU A 783 -17.71 2.49 -8.60
N ASN A 784 -18.85 2.47 -9.30
CA ASN A 784 -19.01 1.68 -10.51
C ASN A 784 -19.07 2.60 -11.73
N TYR A 785 -18.37 2.21 -12.79
CA TYR A 785 -18.66 2.72 -14.12
C TYR A 785 -19.95 2.08 -14.63
N VAL A 786 -20.91 2.90 -15.02
CA VAL A 786 -22.20 2.45 -15.56
C VAL A 786 -22.37 3.03 -16.96
N ASP A 787 -22.59 2.14 -17.91
CA ASP A 787 -22.65 2.46 -19.34
C ASP A 787 -24.10 2.45 -19.82
N PHE A 788 -24.59 3.63 -20.21
CA PHE A 788 -25.95 3.82 -20.71
C PHE A 788 -25.94 4.23 -22.19
N PRO A 789 -26.83 3.68 -23.05
CA PRO A 789 -26.98 4.19 -24.40
C PRO A 789 -27.53 5.62 -24.35
N ILE A 790 -27.00 6.52 -25.18
CA ILE A 790 -27.36 7.95 -25.17
C ILE A 790 -28.88 8.20 -25.35
N ASP A 791 -29.58 7.30 -26.02
CA ASP A 791 -31.03 7.35 -26.22
C ASP A 791 -31.86 7.14 -24.93
N ALA A 792 -31.29 6.53 -23.89
CA ALA A 792 -31.97 6.25 -22.62
C ALA A 792 -32.04 7.46 -21.66
N PHE A 793 -31.25 8.51 -21.89
CA PHE A 793 -31.27 9.72 -21.06
C PHE A 793 -32.52 10.58 -21.34
N CYS A 794 -32.91 11.41 -20.39
CA CYS A 794 -33.94 12.43 -20.62
C CYS A 794 -33.50 13.45 -21.69
N GLU A 795 -34.45 14.18 -22.28
CA GLU A 795 -34.14 15.11 -23.38
C GLU A 795 -33.24 16.28 -22.94
N ASP A 796 -33.33 16.74 -21.69
CA ASP A 796 -32.45 17.78 -21.16
C ASP A 796 -31.01 17.27 -20.95
N ASP A 797 -30.84 16.03 -20.50
CA ASP A 797 -29.53 15.36 -20.40
C ASP A 797 -28.94 15.08 -21.80
N LYS A 798 -29.74 14.68 -22.78
CA LYS A 798 -29.32 14.52 -24.18
C LYS A 798 -28.82 15.85 -24.77
N VAL A 799 -29.52 16.95 -24.51
CA VAL A 799 -29.07 18.29 -24.92
C VAL A 799 -27.76 18.66 -24.23
N TYR A 800 -27.60 18.35 -22.93
CA TYR A 800 -26.34 18.57 -22.22
C TYR A 800 -25.18 17.74 -22.81
N LEU A 801 -25.40 16.45 -23.05
CA LEU A 801 -24.41 15.53 -23.62
C LEU A 801 -23.99 15.94 -25.05
N ALA A 802 -24.93 16.38 -25.88
CA ALA A 802 -24.62 16.89 -27.22
C ALA A 802 -23.74 18.16 -27.20
N ASN A 803 -24.02 19.10 -26.28
CA ASN A 803 -23.17 20.27 -26.09
C ASN A 803 -21.77 19.88 -25.56
N LEU A 804 -21.70 18.87 -24.68
CA LEU A 804 -20.45 18.33 -24.15
C LEU A 804 -19.60 17.69 -25.27
N GLU A 805 -20.22 16.93 -26.17
CA GLU A 805 -19.57 16.32 -27.34
C GLU A 805 -18.96 17.37 -28.29
N GLU A 806 -19.68 18.47 -28.60
CA GLU A 806 -19.17 19.58 -29.45
C GLU A 806 -17.90 20.24 -28.86
N HIS A 807 -17.75 20.23 -27.53
CA HIS A 807 -16.69 20.91 -26.79
C HIS A 807 -15.63 19.96 -26.19
N VAL A 808 -15.71 18.65 -26.43
CA VAL A 808 -14.78 17.64 -25.88
C VAL A 808 -13.31 17.88 -26.29
N ARG A 809 -13.06 18.65 -27.36
CA ARG A 809 -11.72 19.12 -27.76
C ARG A 809 -11.01 20.02 -26.73
N TYR A 810 -11.75 20.56 -25.76
CA TYR A 810 -11.24 21.38 -24.65
C TYR A 810 -11.26 20.65 -23.30
N ALA A 811 -11.67 19.39 -23.27
CA ALA A 811 -11.78 18.61 -22.05
C ALA A 811 -10.41 18.16 -21.53
N ASN A 812 -10.15 18.41 -20.26
CA ASN A 812 -9.04 17.83 -19.52
C ASN A 812 -9.54 16.54 -18.85
N PHE A 813 -9.10 15.40 -19.38
CA PHE A 813 -9.37 14.09 -18.80
C PHE A 813 -8.21 13.66 -17.88
N TYR A 814 -8.53 13.12 -16.72
CA TYR A 814 -7.59 12.51 -15.78
C TYR A 814 -8.10 11.12 -15.42
N LYS A 815 -7.29 10.06 -15.58
CA LYS A 815 -7.72 8.65 -15.44
C LYS A 815 -9.06 8.35 -16.14
N LYS A 816 -9.20 8.84 -17.38
CA LYS A 816 -10.42 8.75 -18.22
C LYS A 816 -11.68 9.47 -17.67
N ARG A 817 -11.60 10.15 -16.51
CA ARG A 817 -12.67 11.03 -15.96
C ARG A 817 -12.54 12.45 -16.49
N LEU A 818 -13.65 13.08 -16.87
CA LEU A 818 -13.72 14.49 -17.20
C LEU A 818 -13.62 15.33 -15.90
N ARG A 819 -12.48 15.99 -15.66
CA ARG A 819 -12.31 16.85 -14.47
C ARG A 819 -12.65 18.31 -14.75
N SER A 820 -12.23 18.83 -15.90
CA SER A 820 -12.43 20.24 -16.27
C SER A 820 -12.42 20.45 -17.78
N PHE A 821 -12.80 21.66 -18.22
CA PHE A 821 -12.49 22.17 -19.55
C PHE A 821 -11.51 23.34 -19.46
N THR A 822 -10.60 23.47 -20.42
CA THR A 822 -9.77 24.66 -20.63
C THR A 822 -10.22 25.37 -21.91
N LEU A 823 -11.08 26.38 -21.76
CA LEU A 823 -11.63 27.14 -22.89
C LEU A 823 -10.76 28.38 -23.20
N PRO A 824 -10.37 28.62 -24.46
CA PRO A 824 -9.80 29.89 -24.87
C PRO A 824 -10.67 31.08 -24.46
N TRP A 825 -10.04 32.19 -24.06
CA TRP A 825 -10.76 33.37 -23.57
C TRP A 825 -11.75 33.95 -24.60
N ASP A 826 -11.48 33.76 -25.89
CA ASP A 826 -12.30 34.23 -27.02
C ASP A 826 -13.35 33.20 -27.51
N GLU A 827 -13.41 31.99 -26.96
CA GLU A 827 -14.50 31.02 -27.20
C GLU A 827 -15.71 31.27 -26.27
N ILE A 828 -15.47 31.75 -25.03
CA ILE A 828 -16.53 32.07 -24.07
C ILE A 828 -17.20 33.42 -24.35
N SER A 829 -18.46 33.57 -23.93
CA SER A 829 -19.22 34.79 -24.21
C SER A 829 -18.69 36.04 -23.49
N PRO A 830 -18.96 37.24 -24.02
CA PRO A 830 -18.72 38.50 -23.30
C PRO A 830 -19.53 38.65 -22.00
N ALA A 831 -20.48 37.76 -21.69
CA ALA A 831 -21.13 37.71 -20.39
C ALA A 831 -20.30 36.90 -19.38
N ASP A 832 -19.78 35.76 -19.80
CA ASP A 832 -18.97 34.88 -18.95
C ASP A 832 -17.59 35.49 -18.67
N GLN A 833 -17.01 36.21 -19.63
CA GLN A 833 -15.83 37.04 -19.40
C GLN A 833 -16.03 38.07 -18.27
N ARG A 834 -17.24 38.67 -18.16
CA ARG A 834 -17.57 39.57 -17.04
C ARG A 834 -17.76 38.81 -15.72
N TYR A 835 -18.45 37.67 -15.76
CA TYR A 835 -18.60 36.79 -14.60
C TYR A 835 -17.24 36.39 -14.01
N VAL A 836 -16.29 35.97 -14.86
CA VAL A 836 -14.91 35.65 -14.44
C VAL A 836 -14.22 36.87 -13.80
N TYR A 837 -14.31 38.06 -14.40
CA TYR A 837 -13.77 39.27 -13.77
C TYR A 837 -14.43 39.62 -12.43
N GLU A 838 -15.74 39.45 -12.30
CA GLU A 838 -16.49 39.71 -11.05
C GLU A 838 -16.09 38.73 -9.94
N VAL A 839 -15.93 37.44 -10.26
CA VAL A 839 -15.43 36.39 -9.34
C VAL A 839 -13.98 36.68 -8.92
N VAL A 840 -13.06 36.90 -9.87
CA VAL A 840 -11.65 37.21 -9.58
C VAL A 840 -11.52 38.48 -8.73
N ALA A 841 -12.27 39.53 -9.05
CA ALA A 841 -12.26 40.77 -8.27
C ALA A 841 -12.82 40.58 -6.85
N ALA A 842 -13.76 39.65 -6.62
CA ALA A 842 -14.28 39.35 -5.30
C ALA A 842 -13.31 38.51 -4.45
N ILE A 843 -12.59 37.55 -5.06
CA ILE A 843 -11.49 36.80 -4.44
C ILE A 843 -10.38 37.78 -4.01
N GLN A 844 -9.93 38.66 -4.91
CA GLN A 844 -8.92 39.69 -4.61
C GLN A 844 -9.34 40.68 -3.52
N GLN A 845 -10.65 40.87 -3.30
CA GLN A 845 -11.20 41.70 -2.22
C GLN A 845 -11.36 40.95 -0.88
N GLY A 846 -10.89 39.69 -0.78
CA GLY A 846 -11.00 38.87 0.42
C GLY A 846 -12.45 38.53 0.82
N ARG A 847 -13.39 38.56 -0.14
CA ARG A 847 -14.79 38.19 0.11
C ARG A 847 -15.03 36.68 0.04
N TYR A 848 -14.11 35.97 -0.59
CA TYR A 848 -14.03 34.52 -0.67
C TYR A 848 -12.62 34.08 -0.27
N GLY A 849 -12.47 32.81 0.13
CA GLY A 849 -11.16 32.23 0.39
C GLY A 849 -10.27 32.18 -0.87
N PRO A 850 -8.95 32.02 -0.71
CA PRO A 850 -8.06 31.83 -1.86
C PRO A 850 -8.42 30.52 -2.58
N VAL A 851 -8.59 30.61 -3.90
CA VAL A 851 -8.63 29.43 -4.77
C VAL A 851 -7.19 29.03 -5.08
N ALA A 852 -6.87 27.74 -4.98
CA ALA A 852 -5.52 27.22 -5.21
C ALA A 852 -4.99 27.61 -6.61
N GLY A 853 -3.72 27.99 -6.69
CA GLY A 853 -3.02 28.29 -7.95
C GLY A 853 -3.21 29.70 -8.54
N ALA A 854 -4.10 30.54 -8.00
CA ALA A 854 -4.36 31.88 -8.55
C ALA A 854 -3.11 32.80 -8.53
N PRO A 855 -2.64 33.33 -9.69
CA PRO A 855 -1.50 34.25 -9.73
C PRO A 855 -1.86 35.61 -9.10
N ALA A 856 -0.93 36.18 -8.34
CA ALA A 856 -1.17 37.40 -7.56
C ALA A 856 -1.53 38.66 -8.39
N GLU A 857 -1.10 38.72 -9.65
CA GLU A 857 -1.48 39.77 -10.61
C GLU A 857 -1.78 39.14 -11.99
N PRO A 858 -2.81 39.62 -12.72
CA PRO A 858 -3.05 39.21 -14.10
C PRO A 858 -2.00 39.80 -15.06
N PRO A 859 -1.71 39.15 -16.20
CA PRO A 859 -0.76 39.67 -17.18
C PRO A 859 -1.23 41.00 -17.76
N ILE A 860 -0.40 42.04 -17.65
CA ILE A 860 -0.71 43.39 -18.16
C ILE A 860 -0.62 43.41 -19.69
N GLY A 861 -1.77 43.21 -20.35
CA GLY A 861 -1.92 43.20 -21.81
C GLY A 861 -2.91 44.26 -22.31
N ASP A 862 -2.39 45.47 -22.54
CA ASP A 862 -3.09 46.66 -23.07
C ASP A 862 -4.30 47.20 -22.25
N ALA A 863 -4.54 48.51 -22.40
CA ALA A 863 -5.44 49.26 -21.52
C ALA A 863 -6.93 49.11 -21.89
N ILE A 864 -7.77 48.99 -20.86
CA ILE A 864 -9.24 49.00 -20.98
C ILE A 864 -9.70 50.18 -21.85
N PRO A 865 -10.41 49.96 -22.97
CA PRO A 865 -11.04 51.04 -23.71
C PRO A 865 -12.17 51.61 -22.85
N ALA A 866 -11.95 52.81 -22.29
CA ALA A 866 -12.88 53.41 -21.34
C ALA A 866 -14.28 53.60 -21.95
N GLY A 867 -15.24 52.81 -21.46
CA GLY A 867 -16.66 52.98 -21.79
C GLY A 867 -17.14 54.39 -21.45
N PRO A 868 -18.09 54.95 -22.22
CA PRO A 868 -18.54 56.33 -22.01
C PRO A 868 -19.14 56.51 -20.60
N PRO A 869 -18.76 57.57 -19.87
CA PRO A 869 -19.04 57.67 -18.44
C PRO A 869 -20.53 57.87 -18.15
N GLN A 870 -21.17 56.89 -17.52
CA GLN A 870 -22.48 57.06 -16.91
C GLN A 870 -22.33 57.62 -15.50
N GLN A 871 -22.68 58.90 -15.34
CA GLN A 871 -22.87 59.54 -14.03
C GLN A 871 -24.27 59.24 -13.46
N PRO A 872 -24.48 59.41 -12.14
CA PRO A 872 -25.38 58.52 -11.39
C PRO A 872 -26.85 58.92 -11.40
N LEU A 873 -27.71 57.92 -11.15
CA LEU A 873 -29.10 58.12 -10.74
C LEU A 873 -29.17 58.61 -9.28
N ALA A 874 -29.05 59.93 -9.10
CA ALA A 874 -29.52 60.62 -7.90
C ALA A 874 -30.88 61.31 -8.18
N GLY A 875 -31.78 61.34 -7.20
CA GLY A 875 -33.17 61.75 -7.41
C GLY A 875 -33.42 63.27 -7.50
N GLN A 876 -34.50 63.61 -8.23
CA GLN A 876 -35.33 64.83 -8.14
C GLN A 876 -34.68 66.22 -8.40
N SER A 877 -34.98 66.74 -9.60
CA SER A 877 -35.16 68.17 -9.96
C SER A 877 -34.12 69.23 -9.55
N ASN A 878 -33.45 69.82 -10.55
CA ASN A 878 -33.77 71.18 -11.04
C ASN A 878 -33.13 71.47 -12.43
N VAL A 879 -33.42 72.65 -13.01
CA VAL A 879 -33.48 72.97 -14.47
C VAL A 879 -33.14 74.47 -14.68
N PRO A 880 -32.66 75.05 -15.82
CA PRO A 880 -32.09 74.53 -17.11
C PRO A 880 -30.78 75.22 -17.65
N ALA A 881 -30.32 74.78 -18.85
CA ALA A 881 -30.02 75.58 -20.09
C ALA A 881 -28.56 75.79 -20.61
N GLY A 882 -28.35 75.51 -21.92
CA GLY A 882 -27.29 76.11 -22.78
C GLY A 882 -26.49 75.16 -23.70
N ALA A 883 -26.34 75.47 -25.01
CA ALA A 883 -25.52 74.78 -26.04
C ALA A 883 -25.28 75.74 -27.25
N PRO A 884 -24.64 75.40 -28.43
CA PRO A 884 -23.85 74.22 -28.87
C PRO A 884 -22.45 74.61 -29.53
N PRO A 885 -21.97 74.14 -30.72
CA PRO A 885 -21.07 72.97 -30.97
C PRO A 885 -19.81 73.17 -31.90
N GLY A 886 -18.98 72.12 -32.18
CA GLY A 886 -18.33 71.93 -33.52
C GLY A 886 -16.97 71.19 -33.73
N THR A 887 -17.00 69.92 -34.21
CA THR A 887 -16.12 69.23 -35.26
C THR A 887 -14.58 68.94 -35.11
N ASP A 888 -14.08 67.87 -35.80
CA ASP A 888 -12.71 67.21 -35.83
C ASP A 888 -12.45 66.55 -37.25
N PRO A 889 -11.53 65.56 -37.63
CA PRO A 889 -10.35 64.82 -37.05
C PRO A 889 -9.10 64.60 -38.01
N THR A 890 -8.07 63.73 -37.69
CA THR A 890 -7.23 62.81 -38.59
C THR A 890 -5.89 62.19 -37.97
N PRO A 891 -5.20 61.13 -38.55
CA PRO A 891 -4.28 60.14 -37.84
C PRO A 891 -2.76 59.90 -38.34
N PRO A 892 -1.93 58.94 -37.78
CA PRO A 892 -0.41 58.87 -37.82
C PRO A 892 0.36 57.59 -38.43
N VAL A 893 1.71 57.36 -38.18
CA VAL A 893 2.67 56.47 -38.97
C VAL A 893 3.99 55.85 -38.29
N ALA A 894 4.31 54.52 -38.47
CA ALA A 894 5.58 53.69 -38.71
C ALA A 894 6.85 53.37 -37.76
N ASN A 895 7.77 52.44 -38.24
CA ASN A 895 8.79 51.52 -37.59
C ASN A 895 10.36 51.75 -37.81
N PRO A 896 11.29 50.96 -37.16
CA PRO A 896 12.77 50.84 -37.44
C PRO A 896 13.44 49.40 -37.59
N THR A 897 14.80 49.24 -37.56
CA THR A 897 15.63 48.05 -38.04
C THR A 897 16.98 47.71 -37.25
N ALA A 898 17.89 46.79 -37.73
CA ALA A 898 18.96 46.04 -36.95
C ALA A 898 20.52 46.15 -37.38
N PRO A 899 21.49 45.17 -37.23
CA PRO A 899 22.52 45.08 -36.13
C PRO A 899 24.06 44.71 -36.44
N ALA A 900 24.86 44.35 -35.38
CA ALA A 900 26.24 43.69 -35.27
C ALA A 900 27.55 44.58 -35.25
N PRO A 901 28.83 44.14 -34.91
CA PRO A 901 29.43 42.81 -34.59
C PRO A 901 30.42 42.66 -33.34
N VAL A 902 31.77 42.41 -33.50
CA VAL A 902 32.72 41.55 -32.66
C VAL A 902 34.24 41.97 -32.85
N THR A 903 35.37 41.78 -32.08
CA THR A 903 35.94 41.45 -30.69
C THR A 903 37.47 41.92 -30.66
N PRO A 904 38.61 41.33 -30.13
CA PRO A 904 39.03 40.36 -29.03
C PRO A 904 40.39 40.72 -28.22
N VAL A 905 41.03 39.73 -27.49
CA VAL A 905 42.48 39.56 -27.03
C VAL A 905 42.96 39.78 -25.54
N THR A 906 43.81 38.84 -25.03
CA THR A 906 44.79 38.82 -23.85
C THR A 906 44.39 38.36 -22.41
N ALA A 907 45.39 37.84 -21.65
CA ALA A 907 45.35 37.28 -20.27
C ALA A 907 46.58 37.77 -19.42
N PRO A 908 46.70 37.57 -18.07
CA PRO A 908 46.87 36.26 -17.36
C PRO A 908 46.09 36.13 -16.02
N GLY A 909 46.30 35.06 -15.23
CA GLY A 909 45.59 34.80 -13.94
C GLY A 909 46.50 34.33 -12.76
N PRO A 910 45.91 33.87 -11.62
CA PRO A 910 46.63 33.33 -10.46
C PRO A 910 46.23 31.88 -10.03
N GLU A 911 46.89 31.34 -8.99
CA GLU A 911 46.75 29.96 -8.46
C GLU A 911 45.67 29.80 -7.35
N PRO A 912 45.15 28.57 -7.10
CA PRO A 912 44.32 28.23 -5.94
C PRO A 912 45.14 27.75 -4.70
N PRO A 913 44.59 27.82 -3.47
CA PRO A 913 45.29 27.46 -2.23
C PRO A 913 45.23 25.97 -1.86
N SER A 914 46.21 25.51 -1.07
CA SER A 914 46.36 24.13 -0.58
C SER A 914 45.73 23.88 0.80
N VAL A 915 45.11 22.71 0.99
CA VAL A 915 44.58 22.22 2.29
C VAL A 915 45.60 21.27 2.96
N PRO A 916 45.83 21.34 4.28
CA PRO A 916 46.80 20.48 4.98
C PRO A 916 46.24 19.12 5.43
N VAL A 917 47.10 18.11 5.44
CA VAL A 917 46.82 16.74 5.94
C VAL A 917 47.16 16.64 7.44
N SER A 918 46.36 15.88 8.20
CA SER A 918 46.70 15.43 9.56
C SER A 918 46.76 13.89 9.64
N GLN A 919 47.40 13.35 10.68
CA GLN A 919 47.88 11.96 10.73
C GLN A 919 47.20 11.11 11.81
N LEU A 920 47.12 9.81 11.57
CA LEU A 920 46.80 8.77 12.58
C LEU A 920 47.92 7.70 12.66
N PRO A 921 48.04 6.93 13.76
CA PRO A 921 49.25 6.15 14.08
C PRO A 921 49.31 4.76 13.40
N PRO A 922 50.49 4.10 13.40
CA PRO A 922 50.72 2.87 12.63
C PRO A 922 50.34 1.57 13.38
N GLN A 923 49.98 0.55 12.62
CA GLN A 923 50.02 -0.86 13.04
C GLN A 923 51.27 -1.59 12.50
N SER A 924 51.58 -2.75 13.06
CA SER A 924 52.82 -3.51 12.75
C SER A 924 52.60 -5.02 12.73
N GLY A 925 52.98 -5.68 11.63
CA GLY A 925 53.04 -7.15 11.55
C GLY A 925 53.26 -7.64 10.11
N ASN A 926 54.37 -8.33 9.86
CA ASN A 926 54.65 -8.97 8.57
C ASN A 926 54.53 -10.49 8.70
N GLU A 927 53.75 -11.13 7.83
CA GLU A 927 54.04 -12.49 7.32
C GLU A 927 53.76 -12.55 5.79
N PRO A 928 54.41 -13.44 5.03
CA PRO A 928 54.47 -13.33 3.56
C PRO A 928 53.35 -14.12 2.84
N ILE A 929 52.51 -13.40 2.09
CA ILE A 929 51.54 -14.00 1.15
C ILE A 929 52.26 -14.36 -0.17
N LYS A 930 51.86 -15.46 -0.81
CA LYS A 930 52.37 -15.89 -2.12
C LYS A 930 51.72 -15.11 -3.27
N GLU A 931 52.49 -14.79 -4.29
CA GLU A 931 51.98 -14.19 -5.53
C GLU A 931 51.01 -15.15 -6.27
N PRO A 932 49.80 -14.70 -6.66
CA PRO A 932 49.03 -15.32 -7.73
C PRO A 932 49.59 -14.92 -9.11
N PRO A 933 49.36 -15.71 -10.18
CA PRO A 933 49.81 -15.38 -11.52
C PRO A 933 49.05 -14.17 -12.10
N ALA A 934 49.73 -13.35 -12.91
CA ALA A 934 49.15 -12.17 -13.53
C ALA A 934 48.02 -12.51 -14.53
N PRO A 935 46.94 -11.70 -14.59
CA PRO A 935 45.85 -11.90 -15.53
C PRO A 935 46.28 -11.65 -16.98
N ALA A 936 45.68 -12.37 -17.93
CA ALA A 936 45.91 -12.17 -19.35
C ALA A 936 45.14 -10.94 -19.85
N THR A 937 45.77 -10.13 -20.71
CA THR A 937 45.15 -8.94 -21.31
C THR A 937 44.09 -9.32 -22.35
N ALA A 938 42.83 -9.04 -22.05
CA ALA A 938 41.74 -9.07 -23.04
C ALA A 938 41.82 -7.86 -24.00
N PRO A 939 41.36 -7.98 -25.26
CA PRO A 939 41.37 -6.88 -26.23
C PRO A 939 40.21 -5.90 -26.00
N VAL A 940 40.47 -4.61 -26.22
CA VAL A 940 39.47 -3.53 -26.18
C VAL A 940 38.60 -3.55 -27.45
N PRO A 941 37.26 -3.59 -27.35
CA PRO A 941 36.37 -3.41 -28.50
C PRO A 941 36.32 -1.92 -28.94
N PRO A 942 36.02 -1.62 -30.22
CA PRO A 942 35.97 -0.24 -30.71
C PRO A 942 34.76 0.52 -30.16
N SER A 943 34.95 1.81 -29.87
CA SER A 943 33.86 2.75 -29.57
C SER A 943 32.98 2.98 -30.80
N PHE A 944 31.66 2.99 -30.59
CA PHE A 944 30.69 3.53 -31.54
C PHE A 944 30.21 4.89 -31.02
N ASP A 945 30.24 5.91 -31.88
CA ASP A 945 29.50 7.15 -31.65
C ASP A 945 28.01 6.90 -31.97
N TYR A 946 27.12 7.22 -31.03
CA TYR A 946 25.71 7.57 -31.25
C TYR A 946 25.27 8.55 -30.16
#